data_AF-A0A944H577-F1
#
_entry.id   AF-A0A944H577-F1
#
_cell.length_a   1.000
_cell.length_b   1.000
_cell.length_c   1.000
_cell.angle_alpha   90.00
_cell.angle_beta   90.00
_cell.angle_gamma   90.00
#
_symmetry.space_group_name_H-M   'P 1'
#
loop_
_entity.id
_entity.type
_entity.pdbx_description
1 polymer ?
#
loop_
_entity_poly.entity_id
_entity_poly.type
_entity_poly.pdbx_seq_one_letter_code
_entity_poly.pdbx_strand_id
1 'polypeptide(L)'
;MLTSTTTIPAVTNEVRLDHNSVYSEMALLAKEVYGPQAPLTHEREPLTYETGYNPAYSENVGNAAVGRGWHKVSNLELEIPASDIGLSLNGLHYSLVNGFYQAYNDNDVIKSTNSPDIPEANALILRGIVGGKTTLAVVFRGTDQLADVTDYEDFVTQHYAKFAPLTNVLKEYATKGGFEQVLLDGHSLGAAMAQIFANDLSSNFPEQQIQLFTFGSPGAEKLAPGGVNQINFVNTHDIVPQSGLLSQNPDSTIAAANILSINSFLTGNILQLLFFQALASVASKTKPKFLSGATVLLNTSIGTFPSLSEHDLGGDKGGEINPEFPYINKAFNPGYINEVRKLSDYAADIDSPFYYTQFAKAINDGVAYNGTVPLINIGDGSYYDIQDPNNKDSVLSTYDGDEFVLGNQGVSNSIGFKPSKQPATLWNTFNSPTRIIDGGSIGDNISNELNLNPAFEWVLPTVNDLKTDSNGLKYYSLTGINQSGKVETANLYRINVINDVGLFQRTLDPSTLATHLNGKATTIQQAASGQSSLVVDGLSEVAYAGTGITSVTSNIDRAKIVFSSDTTNVTSSGVSTLIVSDGVTTNKSVTIDTGLASAFIYGGRRPTTFIGHLAGADFTGGVDSSLNTISYAGQTQDLLIDLTQGTATNGLTYDSFTNVSSVIAGQGNNYIVANSAANKFGGYNVAKSAATANTPSVTIVGKTVKNDIILGSDNLDTIDLSTFISSSISETRTDNNLVLGLNPNRSITVQDYYASNNRVNILFSDSAENFNNALILQPTIKLSKISDDIFNISNSIAKSKLQVTLTERNSNLVNELGVFTVDDAQGNINGIAPEAAGYAQAALDRSKVIFSAITNLPNGFNINNLTHLLEFNSGNNLRFLLVKNGTIDSVQNGITPTTDILFSDLSRQKITDLGADGFSLAWKDGSNNNTDFKDLVVNIKSTNDSLPLGTNLQGTQQGEVLDLRGITNDVKADFVVNREAAFNNFVGFYKVADANGGIDVDGNGTIDFRPGDSGYAQAAIKNRVAGIDLRVDNQATGTFTDKTLTGGSIFAPFILTNGRTIDQVLNGQVDQAYFAYLGANTGKVDHIRLLGNNVFGFEDLVGGGDKDYNDIIVKVNLSVV
;
A
#
# COMPACT_ATOMS: atom_id res chain seq x y z
N MET A 1 47.50 11.95 46.07
CA MET A 1 47.02 12.49 47.37
C MET A 1 47.66 13.84 47.62
N LEU A 2 46.88 14.92 47.52
CA LEU A 2 47.17 16.23 48.10
C LEU A 2 46.04 16.55 49.09
N THR A 3 46.39 17.24 50.17
CA THR A 3 45.59 17.45 51.37
C THR A 3 44.58 18.58 51.21
N SER A 4 43.28 18.27 51.32
CA SER A 4 42.16 19.04 51.92
C SER A 4 42.26 20.58 51.97
N THR A 5 41.31 21.29 51.35
CA THR A 5 40.45 22.33 51.99
C THR A 5 39.47 23.05 51.04
N THR A 6 39.38 22.69 49.75
CA THR A 6 38.43 23.30 48.82
C THR A 6 37.00 22.84 49.14
N THR A 7 36.24 23.64 49.89
CA THR A 7 34.78 23.46 50.01
C THR A 7 34.16 23.67 48.64
N ILE A 8 33.69 22.60 48.02
CA ILE A 8 32.90 22.65 46.78
C ILE A 8 31.70 23.59 47.04
N PRO A 9 31.52 24.66 46.27
CA PRO A 9 30.41 25.59 46.47
C PRO A 9 29.06 24.86 46.44
N ALA A 10 28.17 25.19 47.38
CA ALA A 10 26.84 24.58 47.42
C ALA A 10 26.05 24.91 46.14
N VAL A 11 25.51 23.88 45.51
CA VAL A 11 24.63 24.02 44.33
C VAL A 11 23.27 24.51 44.80
N THR A 12 22.81 25.64 44.25
CA THR A 12 21.51 26.23 44.61
C THR A 12 20.58 26.38 43.40
N ASN A 13 21.03 26.00 42.22
CA ASN A 13 20.28 26.17 40.99
C ASN A 13 19.32 24.99 40.81
N GLU A 14 18.02 25.27 40.81
CA GLU A 14 16.99 24.31 40.39
C GLU A 14 17.05 24.09 38.88
N VAL A 15 17.09 22.83 38.47
CA VAL A 15 17.09 22.42 37.06
C VAL A 15 15.64 22.34 36.57
N ARG A 16 15.34 23.07 35.50
CA ARG A 16 14.06 22.95 34.79
C ARG A 16 14.12 21.76 33.85
N LEU A 17 13.42 20.69 34.22
CA LEU A 17 13.33 19.45 33.44
C LEU A 17 12.51 19.61 32.16
N ASP A 18 13.00 19.07 31.06
CA ASP A 18 12.22 18.88 29.83
C ASP A 18 10.99 18.01 30.09
N HIS A 19 9.81 18.40 29.58
CA HIS A 19 8.52 17.72 29.84
C HIS A 19 8.25 17.41 31.33
N ASN A 20 8.80 18.21 32.25
CA ASN A 20 8.74 18.01 33.70
C ASN A 20 9.21 16.61 34.18
N SER A 21 10.06 15.93 33.39
CA SER A 21 10.48 14.55 33.66
C SER A 21 12.00 14.41 33.58
N VAL A 22 12.57 13.67 34.53
CA VAL A 22 14.00 13.35 34.53
C VAL A 22 14.35 12.52 33.29
N TYR A 23 13.44 11.67 32.82
CA TYR A 23 13.66 10.77 31.69
C TYR A 23 13.91 11.54 30.38
N SER A 24 13.05 12.52 30.08
CA SER A 24 13.17 13.39 28.92
C SER A 24 14.36 14.34 29.04
N GLU A 25 14.67 14.84 30.24
CA GLU A 25 15.87 15.65 30.45
C GLU A 25 17.15 14.85 30.19
N MET A 26 17.25 13.60 30.64
CA MET A 26 18.41 12.76 30.33
C MET A 26 18.50 12.50 28.82
N ALA A 27 17.40 12.17 28.14
CA ALA A 27 17.41 12.00 26.67
C ALA A 27 17.93 13.24 25.93
N LEU A 28 17.60 14.45 26.40
CA LEU A 28 18.16 15.70 25.86
C LEU A 28 19.66 15.84 26.12
N LEU A 29 20.11 15.54 27.35
CA LEU A 29 21.53 15.62 27.69
C LEU A 29 22.38 14.66 26.85
N ALA A 30 21.89 13.43 26.61
CA ALA A 30 22.50 12.45 25.71
C ALA A 30 22.71 12.99 24.28
N LYS A 31 21.89 13.96 23.84
CA LYS A 31 22.08 14.65 22.55
C LYS A 31 23.02 15.83 22.68
N GLU A 32 22.87 16.64 23.73
CA GLU A 32 23.65 17.85 23.90
C GLU A 32 25.14 17.60 24.08
N VAL A 33 25.54 16.41 24.55
CA VAL A 33 26.95 16.01 24.67
C VAL A 33 27.65 15.90 23.31
N TYR A 34 26.95 15.59 22.21
CA TYR A 34 27.51 15.57 20.84
C TYR A 34 27.94 16.96 20.34
N GLY A 35 27.43 18.03 20.96
CA GLY A 35 27.83 19.39 20.59
C GLY A 35 27.30 19.83 19.22
N PRO A 36 27.90 20.88 18.63
CA PRO A 36 27.39 21.52 17.42
C PRO A 36 27.85 20.86 16.11
N GLN A 37 28.82 19.95 16.14
CA GLN A 37 29.28 19.24 14.95
C GLN A 37 28.35 18.07 14.65
N ALA A 38 28.13 17.81 13.35
CA ALA A 38 27.26 16.70 12.96
C ALA A 38 28.03 15.38 13.11
N PRO A 39 27.47 14.39 13.84
CA PRO A 39 28.13 13.09 14.02
C PRO A 39 28.51 12.44 12.68
N LEU A 40 29.63 11.72 12.67
CA LEU A 40 30.23 11.00 11.54
C LEU A 40 30.72 11.88 10.37
N THR A 41 30.75 13.21 10.53
CA THR A 41 31.16 14.15 9.46
C THR A 41 32.49 14.86 9.71
N HIS A 42 33.12 14.61 10.86
CA HIS A 42 34.37 15.23 11.26
C HIS A 42 35.37 14.19 11.80
N GLU A 43 36.65 14.56 11.75
CA GLU A 43 37.74 13.88 12.46
C GLU A 43 37.79 14.34 13.91
N ARG A 44 38.69 13.72 14.68
CA ARG A 44 38.93 14.05 16.09
C ARG A 44 39.00 15.54 16.36
N GLU A 45 38.27 15.96 17.39
CA GLU A 45 38.29 17.34 17.86
C GLU A 45 39.62 17.66 18.58
N PRO A 46 40.31 18.76 18.20
CA PRO A 46 41.55 19.12 18.87
C PRO A 46 41.32 19.42 20.35
N LEU A 47 42.21 18.93 21.22
CA LEU A 47 42.19 19.27 22.64
C LEU A 47 42.53 20.75 22.83
N THR A 48 42.18 21.29 23.99
CA THR A 48 42.21 22.75 24.22
C THR A 48 43.59 23.40 24.17
N TYR A 49 44.66 22.59 24.21
CA TYR A 49 46.06 23.02 24.08
C TYR A 49 46.67 22.72 22.69
N GLU A 50 45.93 22.06 21.80
CA GLU A 50 46.41 21.66 20.48
C GLU A 50 46.18 22.74 19.41
N THR A 51 46.98 22.67 18.34
CA THR A 51 46.83 23.57 17.21
C THR A 51 45.57 23.22 16.43
N GLY A 52 44.69 24.20 16.18
CA GLY A 52 43.41 23.98 15.52
C GLY A 52 42.21 23.91 16.48
N TYR A 53 42.42 24.02 17.79
CA TYR A 53 41.35 24.12 18.78
C TYR A 53 40.37 25.26 18.47
N ASN A 54 39.08 24.92 18.46
CA ASN A 54 38.00 25.87 18.33
C ASN A 54 37.09 25.79 19.57
N PRO A 55 37.09 26.83 20.42
CA PRO A 55 36.23 26.91 21.60
C PRO A 55 34.75 26.66 21.32
N ALA A 56 34.29 26.98 20.10
CA ALA A 56 32.91 26.80 19.72
C ALA A 56 32.45 25.33 19.72
N TYR A 57 33.38 24.38 19.59
CA TYR A 57 33.08 22.94 19.51
C TYR A 57 33.17 22.23 20.86
N SER A 58 33.96 22.74 21.81
CA SER A 58 34.12 22.15 23.14
C SER A 58 33.44 22.95 24.25
N GLU A 59 33.58 24.29 24.26
CA GLU A 59 33.03 25.12 25.35
C GLU A 59 31.51 25.25 25.27
N ASN A 60 30.93 25.14 24.07
CA ASN A 60 29.50 25.27 23.85
C ASN A 60 28.70 23.99 24.13
N VAL A 61 29.36 22.84 24.26
CA VAL A 61 28.72 21.55 24.57
C VAL A 61 27.96 21.67 25.88
N GLY A 62 26.67 21.33 25.91
CA GLY A 62 25.82 21.49 27.10
C GLY A 62 25.45 22.92 27.49
N ASN A 63 25.61 23.93 26.63
CA ASN A 63 25.13 25.29 26.93
C ASN A 63 23.61 25.37 27.10
N ALA A 64 22.85 24.55 26.37
CA ALA A 64 21.40 24.49 26.50
C ALA A 64 21.00 23.95 27.89
N ALA A 65 21.68 22.93 28.41
CA ALA A 65 21.57 22.49 29.81
C ALA A 65 21.80 23.63 30.82
N VAL A 66 22.82 24.47 30.60
CA VAL A 66 23.05 25.65 31.47
C VAL A 66 21.85 26.60 31.45
N GLY A 67 21.25 26.82 30.28
CA GLY A 67 20.00 27.58 30.15
C GLY A 67 18.81 26.97 30.90
N ARG A 68 18.86 25.67 31.23
CA ARG A 68 17.90 24.96 32.08
C ARG A 68 18.29 24.88 33.55
N GLY A 69 19.40 25.52 33.96
CA GLY A 69 19.82 25.61 35.37
C GLY A 69 20.94 24.65 35.76
N TRP A 70 21.44 23.83 34.84
CA TRP A 70 22.62 23.00 35.09
C TRP A 70 23.90 23.84 35.25
N HIS A 71 24.78 23.42 36.15
CA HIS A 71 26.12 23.96 36.32
C HIS A 71 27.16 23.02 35.73
N LYS A 72 27.93 23.49 34.75
CA LYS A 72 29.06 22.77 34.18
C LYS A 72 30.20 22.63 35.18
N VAL A 73 30.61 21.42 35.51
CA VAL A 73 31.65 21.19 36.52
C VAL A 73 33.03 21.46 35.92
N SER A 74 33.72 22.47 36.44
CA SER A 74 35.05 22.84 35.96
C SER A 74 36.14 21.85 36.40
N ASN A 75 37.27 21.86 35.70
CA ASN A 75 38.47 21.12 36.11
C ASN A 75 38.97 21.51 37.51
N LEU A 76 38.83 22.78 37.92
CA LEU A 76 39.16 23.23 39.27
C LEU A 76 38.27 22.56 40.32
N GLU A 77 36.97 22.42 40.03
CA GLU A 77 36.01 21.78 40.95
C GLU A 77 36.26 20.28 41.11
N LEU A 78 36.76 19.63 40.06
CA LEU A 78 37.21 18.25 40.10
C LEU A 78 38.63 18.11 40.65
N GLU A 79 39.35 19.20 40.94
CA GLU A 79 40.76 19.18 41.35
C GLU A 79 41.69 18.46 40.33
N ILE A 80 41.33 18.48 39.05
CA ILE A 80 42.19 18.00 37.96
C ILE A 80 43.24 19.09 37.69
N PRO A 81 44.55 18.83 37.91
CA PRO A 81 45.58 19.85 37.81
C PRO A 81 45.61 20.51 36.43
N ALA A 82 45.74 21.84 36.39
CA ALA A 82 45.89 22.57 35.13
C ALA A 82 47.15 22.15 34.33
N SER A 83 48.14 21.56 35.00
CA SER A 83 49.33 20.98 34.37
C SER A 83 49.05 19.69 33.60
N ASP A 84 47.95 18.98 33.90
CA ASP A 84 47.62 17.72 33.24
C ASP A 84 46.75 17.93 31.98
N ILE A 85 46.27 19.16 31.76
CA ILE A 85 45.72 19.63 30.48
C ILE A 85 46.92 19.82 29.52
N GLY A 86 47.35 18.72 28.88
CA GLY A 86 48.56 18.69 28.06
C GLY A 86 49.51 17.53 28.32
N LEU A 87 49.26 16.68 29.32
CA LEU A 87 50.16 15.58 29.67
C LEU A 87 49.72 14.25 29.06
N SER A 88 50.61 13.68 28.24
CA SER A 88 50.51 12.29 27.80
C SER A 88 50.81 11.35 28.96
N LEU A 89 49.80 10.61 29.43
CA LEU A 89 49.96 9.54 30.41
C LEU A 89 50.05 8.21 29.66
N ASN A 90 51.27 7.74 29.38
CA ASN A 90 51.51 6.52 28.59
C ASN A 90 50.82 6.54 27.20
N GLY A 91 50.79 7.69 26.53
CA GLY A 91 50.13 7.87 25.23
C GLY A 91 48.70 8.41 25.31
N LEU A 92 48.07 8.46 26.49
CA LEU A 92 46.74 9.06 26.69
C LEU A 92 46.83 10.58 26.85
N HIS A 93 46.12 11.31 26.02
CA HIS A 93 45.99 12.78 26.03
C HIS A 93 44.55 13.16 26.37
N TYR A 94 44.36 14.24 27.13
CA TYR A 94 43.01 14.68 27.51
C TYR A 94 42.93 16.16 27.86
N SER A 95 41.71 16.70 27.80
CA SER A 95 41.39 18.04 28.30
C SER A 95 39.98 18.07 28.92
N LEU A 96 39.77 18.94 29.90
CA LEU A 96 38.45 19.19 30.50
C LEU A 96 38.22 20.69 30.54
N VAL A 97 37.25 21.17 29.78
CA VAL A 97 36.89 22.60 29.74
C VAL A 97 35.38 22.75 29.91
N ASN A 98 34.99 23.55 30.89
CA ASN A 98 33.59 23.88 31.18
C ASN A 98 32.68 22.64 31.22
N GLY A 99 33.05 21.64 32.01
CA GLY A 99 32.26 20.40 32.14
C GLY A 99 32.40 19.42 30.99
N PHE A 100 33.09 19.75 29.90
CA PHE A 100 33.27 18.84 28.76
C PHE A 100 34.67 18.24 28.73
N TYR A 101 34.76 16.93 28.91
CA TYR A 101 35.97 16.12 28.86
C TYR A 101 36.18 15.54 27.47
N GLN A 102 37.42 15.52 26.99
CA GLN A 102 37.83 14.91 25.72
C GLN A 102 39.15 14.17 25.93
N ALA A 103 39.31 12.99 25.34
CA ALA A 103 40.55 12.22 25.41
C ALA A 103 40.78 11.30 24.22
N TYR A 104 42.05 11.00 23.90
CA TYR A 104 42.47 10.04 22.88
C TYR A 104 43.80 9.39 23.25
N ASN A 105 44.17 8.25 22.65
CA ASN A 105 45.42 7.55 22.93
C ASN A 105 46.27 7.35 21.66
N ASP A 106 47.54 7.77 21.69
CA ASP A 106 48.50 7.61 20.57
C ASP A 106 48.72 6.15 20.16
N ASN A 107 48.43 5.20 21.06
CA ASN A 107 48.60 3.77 20.81
C ASN A 107 47.42 3.12 20.07
N ASP A 108 46.32 3.85 19.88
CA ASP A 108 45.18 3.36 19.11
C ASP A 108 45.56 3.37 17.62
N VAL A 109 45.59 2.19 16.99
CA VAL A 109 46.13 2.01 15.63
C VAL A 109 45.19 2.61 14.59
N ILE A 110 45.71 3.50 13.73
CA ILE A 110 45.04 3.96 12.51
C ILE A 110 44.66 2.76 11.63
N LYS A 111 43.37 2.45 11.53
CA LYS A 111 42.83 1.37 10.67
C LYS A 111 41.62 1.80 9.85
N SER A 112 41.73 2.94 9.17
CA SER A 112 40.83 3.30 8.07
C SER A 112 41.68 3.56 6.82
N THR A 113 41.36 2.91 5.71
CA THR A 113 42.17 2.99 4.47
C THR A 113 42.08 4.35 3.77
N ASN A 114 41.30 5.32 4.27
CA ASN A 114 41.06 6.60 3.57
C ASN A 114 41.18 7.91 4.41
N SER A 115 41.49 7.89 5.72
CA SER A 115 42.01 9.06 6.49
C SER A 115 42.64 8.60 7.82
N PRO A 116 43.77 9.16 8.30
CA PRO A 116 44.38 8.79 9.58
C PRO A 116 43.72 9.49 10.77
N ASP A 117 42.55 9.00 11.18
CA ASP A 117 41.82 9.48 12.36
C ASP A 117 42.02 8.54 13.58
N ILE A 118 41.89 9.07 14.80
CA ILE A 118 42.12 8.34 16.07
C ILE A 118 40.84 8.41 16.93
N PRO A 119 40.32 7.28 17.44
CA PRO A 119 39.09 7.25 18.24
C PRO A 119 39.20 8.11 19.49
N GLU A 120 38.20 8.95 19.74
CA GLU A 120 38.14 9.84 20.90
C GLU A 120 37.06 9.45 21.91
N ALA A 121 37.19 9.96 23.12
CA ALA A 121 36.33 9.65 24.25
C ALA A 121 35.91 10.96 24.92
N ASN A 122 34.63 11.29 24.84
CA ASN A 122 34.10 12.55 25.38
C ASN A 122 32.97 12.36 26.40
N ALA A 123 32.89 13.27 27.37
CA ALA A 123 31.83 13.26 28.38
C ALA A 123 31.48 14.67 28.85
N LEU A 124 30.22 14.89 29.21
CA LEU A 124 29.71 16.11 29.81
C LEU A 124 29.36 15.89 31.29
N ILE A 125 29.87 16.76 32.16
CA ILE A 125 29.75 16.68 33.62
C ILE A 125 29.03 17.92 34.12
N LEU A 126 27.86 17.71 34.70
CA LEU A 126 26.96 18.75 35.18
C LEU A 126 26.58 18.51 36.64
N ARG A 127 26.15 19.56 37.33
CA ARG A 127 25.49 19.45 38.64
C ARG A 127 24.33 20.43 38.78
N GLY A 128 23.35 20.10 39.60
CA GLY A 128 22.13 20.90 39.77
C GLY A 128 21.28 20.39 40.94
N ILE A 129 20.18 21.08 41.25
CA ILE A 129 19.09 20.51 42.05
C ILE A 129 18.06 19.93 41.08
N VAL A 130 17.83 18.62 41.14
CA VAL A 130 16.87 17.90 40.27
C VAL A 130 15.87 17.21 41.16
N GLY A 131 14.58 17.53 41.02
CA GLY A 131 13.52 16.99 41.87
C GLY A 131 13.76 17.25 43.37
N GLY A 132 14.38 18.40 43.69
CA GLY A 132 14.74 18.78 45.07
C GLY A 132 15.98 18.11 45.64
N LYS A 133 16.74 17.32 44.86
CA LYS A 133 17.97 16.62 45.29
C LYS A 133 19.23 17.21 44.70
N THR A 134 20.28 17.33 45.49
CA THR A 134 21.63 17.68 44.97
C THR A 134 22.12 16.59 44.03
N THR A 135 22.36 16.94 42.77
CA THR A 135 22.55 15.98 41.69
C THR A 135 23.86 16.22 40.95
N LEU A 136 24.61 15.15 40.70
CA LEU A 136 25.71 15.08 39.74
C LEU A 136 25.22 14.32 38.50
N ALA A 137 25.33 14.91 37.31
CA ALA A 137 25.04 14.24 36.05
C ALA A 137 26.33 14.01 35.25
N VAL A 138 26.52 12.78 34.77
CA VAL A 138 27.67 12.38 33.93
C VAL A 138 27.13 11.73 32.67
N VAL A 139 27.37 12.38 31.54
CA VAL A 139 26.80 12.01 30.24
C VAL A 139 27.95 11.66 29.30
N PHE A 140 28.02 10.42 28.85
CA PHE A 140 29.06 9.97 27.93
C PHE A 140 28.60 10.16 26.49
N ARG A 141 29.47 10.73 25.65
CA ARG A 141 29.23 10.84 24.20
C ARG A 141 29.35 9.45 23.59
N GLY A 142 28.43 9.12 22.69
CA GLY A 142 28.57 7.93 21.84
C GLY A 142 29.38 8.22 20.60
N THR A 143 29.35 7.28 19.65
CA THR A 143 30.11 7.38 18.41
C THR A 143 29.74 8.64 17.62
N ASP A 144 30.69 9.56 17.49
CA ASP A 144 30.59 10.76 16.66
C ASP A 144 31.63 10.74 15.53
N GLN A 145 32.54 9.77 15.53
CA GLN A 145 33.55 9.58 14.49
C GLN A 145 33.53 8.16 13.96
N LEU A 146 33.89 7.97 12.68
CA LEU A 146 34.06 6.62 12.14
C LEU A 146 35.18 5.85 12.86
N ALA A 147 36.14 6.56 13.47
CA ALA A 147 37.24 5.97 14.21
C ALA A 147 36.77 5.26 15.50
N ASP A 148 35.74 5.75 16.20
CA ASP A 148 35.29 5.17 17.49
C ASP A 148 34.85 3.71 17.37
N VAL A 149 34.43 3.30 16.16
CA VAL A 149 34.06 1.92 15.85
C VAL A 149 35.22 0.95 16.11
N THR A 150 36.48 1.39 16.04
CA THR A 150 37.63 0.52 16.35
C THR A 150 37.66 0.10 17.81
N ASP A 151 37.07 0.90 18.71
CA ASP A 151 37.04 0.58 20.13
C ASP A 151 35.91 -0.39 20.52
N TYR A 152 35.06 -0.78 19.57
CA TYR A 152 33.98 -1.76 19.82
C TYR A 152 34.51 -3.15 20.17
N GLU A 153 35.75 -3.46 19.78
CA GLU A 153 36.40 -4.73 20.12
C GLU A 153 36.40 -4.99 21.64
N ASP A 154 36.77 -3.97 22.45
CA ASP A 154 36.87 -4.06 23.91
C ASP A 154 36.61 -2.71 24.60
N PHE A 155 35.37 -2.47 25.04
CA PHE A 155 35.01 -1.18 25.63
C PHE A 155 35.74 -0.90 26.93
N VAL A 156 36.07 -1.92 27.73
CA VAL A 156 36.65 -1.70 29.06
C VAL A 156 38.12 -1.29 28.97
N THR A 157 38.91 -1.98 28.14
CA THR A 157 40.36 -1.75 28.08
C THR A 157 40.80 -0.77 27.00
N GLN A 158 39.96 -0.49 26.01
CA GLN A 158 40.23 0.49 24.94
C GLN A 158 39.49 1.80 25.20
N HIS A 159 38.16 1.84 24.98
CA HIS A 159 37.40 3.10 25.05
C HIS A 159 37.32 3.69 26.48
N TYR A 160 36.83 2.90 27.43
CA TYR A 160 36.61 3.35 28.82
C TYR A 160 37.91 3.75 29.52
N ALA A 161 39.03 3.12 29.14
CA ALA A 161 40.35 3.44 29.68
C ALA A 161 40.76 4.90 29.41
N LYS A 162 40.26 5.53 28.33
CA LYS A 162 40.51 6.94 28.00
C LYS A 162 39.87 7.90 28.99
N PHE A 163 38.82 7.47 29.69
CA PHE A 163 38.17 8.25 30.73
C PHE A 163 38.84 8.14 32.11
N ALA A 164 39.89 7.33 32.27
CA ALA A 164 40.51 7.08 33.58
C ALA A 164 40.90 8.36 34.36
N PRO A 165 41.45 9.43 33.76
CA PRO A 165 41.70 10.70 34.46
C PRO A 165 40.43 11.32 35.06
N LEU A 166 39.32 11.26 34.32
CA LEU A 166 38.04 11.79 34.74
C LEU A 166 37.34 10.88 35.77
N THR A 167 37.17 9.60 35.46
CA THR A 167 36.35 8.67 36.27
C THR A 167 36.98 8.42 37.64
N ASN A 168 38.31 8.38 37.73
CA ASN A 168 39.01 8.26 39.01
C ASN A 168 38.70 9.42 39.95
N VAL A 169 38.65 10.63 39.41
CA VAL A 169 38.34 11.84 40.16
C VAL A 169 36.84 11.94 40.49
N LEU A 170 35.96 11.60 39.53
CA LEU A 170 34.51 11.61 39.75
C LEU A 170 34.08 10.68 40.88
N LYS A 171 34.75 9.54 41.10
CA LYS A 171 34.48 8.63 42.23
C LYS A 171 34.69 9.32 43.59
N GLU A 172 35.73 10.15 43.70
CA GLU A 172 35.97 10.95 44.91
C GLU A 172 35.04 12.17 44.99
N TYR A 173 34.78 12.83 43.86
CA TYR A 173 33.94 14.02 43.80
C TYR A 173 32.47 13.71 44.15
N ALA A 174 31.94 12.58 43.67
CA ALA A 174 30.58 12.13 43.98
C ALA A 174 30.39 11.95 45.50
N THR A 175 31.38 11.39 46.19
CA THR A 175 31.32 11.13 47.64
C THR A 175 31.58 12.36 48.48
N LYS A 176 32.55 13.20 48.11
CA LYS A 176 32.92 14.42 48.86
C LYS A 176 31.98 15.59 48.58
N GLY A 177 31.32 15.61 47.43
CA GLY A 177 30.45 16.70 46.98
C GLY A 177 29.07 16.75 47.64
N GLY A 178 28.72 15.75 48.46
CA GLY A 178 27.43 15.72 49.18
C GLY A 178 26.22 15.59 48.25
N PHE A 179 26.40 14.92 47.11
CA PHE A 179 25.31 14.65 46.18
C PHE A 179 24.35 13.60 46.76
N GLU A 180 23.06 13.88 46.68
CA GLU A 180 21.98 12.96 47.09
C GLU A 180 21.64 11.95 45.97
N GLN A 181 22.00 12.27 44.73
CA GLN A 181 21.90 11.36 43.59
C GLN A 181 22.94 11.63 42.51
N VAL A 182 23.26 10.59 41.75
CA VAL A 182 24.08 10.65 40.53
C VAL A 182 23.26 10.13 39.36
N LEU A 183 23.09 10.96 38.33
CA LEU A 183 22.44 10.58 37.08
C LEU A 183 23.51 10.24 36.04
N LEU A 184 23.47 9.03 35.52
CA LEU A 184 24.38 8.53 34.50
C LEU A 184 23.61 8.33 33.21
N ASP A 185 24.19 8.77 32.11
CA ASP A 185 23.52 8.77 30.82
C ASP A 185 24.48 8.64 29.64
N GLY A 186 23.94 8.18 28.53
CA GLY A 186 24.63 8.09 27.27
C GLY A 186 23.76 7.49 26.17
N HIS A 187 24.18 7.76 24.94
CA HIS A 187 23.60 7.22 23.73
C HIS A 187 24.61 6.33 23.01
N SER A 188 24.17 5.25 22.34
CA SER A 188 25.05 4.40 21.53
C SER A 188 26.25 3.87 22.33
N LEU A 189 27.48 4.04 21.86
CA LEU A 189 28.72 3.75 22.60
C LEU A 189 28.77 4.40 23.99
N GLY A 190 28.26 5.63 24.12
CA GLY A 190 28.23 6.38 25.39
C GLY A 190 27.34 5.72 26.43
N ALA A 191 26.25 5.08 26.00
CA ALA A 191 25.41 4.28 26.90
C ALA A 191 26.17 3.09 27.51
N ALA A 192 27.05 2.45 26.72
CA ALA A 192 27.90 1.38 27.23
C ALA A 192 28.90 1.93 28.27
N MET A 193 29.47 3.12 28.03
CA MET A 193 30.36 3.78 29.01
C MET A 193 29.63 4.15 30.30
N ALA A 194 28.41 4.66 30.21
CA ALA A 194 27.57 4.96 31.36
C ALA A 194 27.35 3.72 32.24
N GLN A 195 27.14 2.56 31.62
CA GLN A 195 26.95 1.28 32.31
C GLN A 195 28.24 0.78 32.99
N ILE A 196 29.39 0.89 32.30
CA ILE A 196 30.70 0.56 32.87
C ILE A 196 31.04 1.49 34.03
N PHE A 197 30.75 2.79 33.90
CA PHE A 197 30.99 3.77 34.97
C PHE A 197 30.05 3.56 36.15
N ALA A 198 28.78 3.21 35.93
CA ALA A 198 27.85 2.87 37.01
C ALA A 198 28.42 1.72 37.86
N ASN A 199 29.02 0.71 37.24
CA ASN A 199 29.73 -0.35 37.94
C ASN A 199 30.96 0.15 38.73
N ASP A 200 31.80 0.97 38.10
CA ASP A 200 33.00 1.52 38.72
C ASP A 200 32.66 2.43 39.92
N LEU A 201 31.65 3.29 39.78
CA LEU A 201 31.17 4.23 40.80
C LEU A 201 30.50 3.54 41.99
N SER A 202 29.78 2.44 41.76
CA SER A 202 29.07 1.69 42.81
C SER A 202 30.01 1.16 43.92
N SER A 203 31.32 1.04 43.64
CA SER A 203 32.31 0.68 44.66
C SER A 203 32.57 1.80 45.68
N ASN A 204 32.21 3.03 45.36
CA ASN A 204 32.53 4.24 46.13
C ASN A 204 31.29 5.03 46.54
N PHE A 205 30.16 4.87 45.86
CA PHE A 205 28.93 5.63 46.07
C PHE A 205 27.72 4.69 46.25
N PRO A 206 26.71 5.02 47.08
CA PRO A 206 25.58 4.13 47.34
C PRO A 206 24.82 3.78 46.06
N GLU A 207 24.69 2.49 45.76
CA GLU A 207 24.09 1.99 44.51
C GLU A 207 22.69 2.58 44.26
N GLN A 208 21.84 2.70 45.30
CA GLN A 208 20.46 3.19 45.18
C GLN A 208 20.36 4.69 44.87
N GLN A 209 21.44 5.44 45.03
CA GLN A 209 21.53 6.86 44.68
C GLN A 209 22.07 7.05 43.25
N ILE A 210 22.50 5.98 42.58
CA ILE A 210 22.92 6.00 41.19
C ILE A 210 21.69 5.65 40.33
N GLN A 211 21.39 6.52 39.36
CA GLN A 211 20.36 6.29 38.36
C GLN A 211 21.00 6.26 36.98
N LEU A 212 20.77 5.19 36.22
CA LEU A 212 21.33 4.99 34.89
C LEU A 212 20.21 5.01 33.84
N PHE A 213 20.34 5.88 32.86
CA PHE A 213 19.47 6.00 31.70
C PHE A 213 20.31 5.72 30.46
N THR A 214 19.85 4.85 29.56
CA THR A 214 20.58 4.56 28.32
C THR A 214 19.67 4.56 27.11
N PHE A 215 20.20 5.00 25.97
CA PHE A 215 19.48 5.08 24.69
C PHE A 215 20.28 4.38 23.59
N GLY A 216 19.67 3.44 22.87
CA GLY A 216 20.31 2.76 21.74
C GLY A 216 21.61 2.01 22.11
N SER A 217 21.71 1.51 23.33
CA SER A 217 22.95 0.89 23.82
C SER A 217 23.26 -0.44 23.12
N PRO A 218 24.50 -0.68 22.66
CA PRO A 218 24.96 -2.01 22.23
C PRO A 218 25.24 -2.95 23.42
N GLY A 219 25.01 -2.52 24.66
CA GLY A 219 25.45 -3.24 25.86
C GLY A 219 26.94 -3.04 26.16
N ALA A 220 27.42 -3.62 27.26
CA ALA A 220 28.79 -3.52 27.73
C ALA A 220 29.30 -4.87 28.26
N GLU A 221 30.62 -5.04 28.34
CA GLU A 221 31.28 -6.21 28.94
C GLU A 221 31.22 -6.18 30.48
N LYS A 222 31.00 -5.00 31.07
CA LYS A 222 30.92 -4.79 32.52
C LYS A 222 29.63 -4.05 32.86
N LEU A 223 28.76 -4.72 33.61
CA LEU A 223 27.40 -4.28 33.90
C LEU A 223 27.30 -3.61 35.27
N ALA A 224 26.36 -2.67 35.44
CA ALA A 224 26.15 -2.08 36.75
C ALA A 224 25.53 -3.11 37.72
N PRO A 225 25.85 -3.05 39.03
CA PRO A 225 25.24 -3.91 40.04
C PRO A 225 23.72 -3.75 40.08
N GLY A 226 23.00 -4.81 40.46
CA GLY A 226 21.53 -4.80 40.49
C GLY A 226 20.91 -3.80 41.49
N GLY A 227 21.68 -3.29 42.46
CA GLY A 227 21.21 -2.24 43.37
C GLY A 227 21.20 -0.83 42.78
N VAL A 228 21.79 -0.63 41.59
CA VAL A 228 21.67 0.61 40.80
C VAL A 228 20.31 0.62 40.12
N ASN A 229 19.63 1.78 40.12
CA ASN A 229 18.39 1.98 39.38
C ASN A 229 18.71 2.20 37.90
N GLN A 230 18.24 1.33 37.01
CA GLN A 230 18.76 1.25 35.63
C GLN A 230 17.64 1.03 34.62
N ILE A 231 17.56 1.89 33.60
CA ILE A 231 16.63 1.74 32.48
C ILE A 231 17.31 1.97 31.13
N ASN A 232 16.95 1.14 30.15
CA ASN A 232 17.45 1.16 28.79
C ASN A 232 16.28 1.37 27.83
N PHE A 233 16.43 2.30 26.89
CA PHE A 233 15.50 2.53 25.79
C PHE A 233 16.11 2.01 24.50
N VAL A 234 15.40 1.09 23.83
CA VAL A 234 15.89 0.40 22.63
C VAL A 234 14.81 0.45 21.56
N ASN A 235 15.09 1.08 20.42
CA ASN A 235 14.21 0.99 19.27
C ASN A 235 14.29 -0.43 18.66
N THR A 236 13.16 -1.03 18.29
CA THR A 236 13.07 -2.40 17.75
C THR A 236 13.87 -2.57 16.44
N HIS A 237 13.91 -1.53 15.62
CA HIS A 237 14.64 -1.46 14.36
C HIS A 237 16.02 -0.77 14.48
N ASP A 238 16.46 -0.43 15.69
CA ASP A 238 17.81 0.09 15.90
C ASP A 238 18.84 -1.05 15.84
N ILE A 239 19.74 -0.92 14.88
CA ILE A 239 20.77 -1.92 14.56
C ILE A 239 21.91 -1.98 15.58
N VAL A 240 22.15 -0.92 16.36
CA VAL A 240 23.27 -0.87 17.31
C VAL A 240 23.02 -1.76 18.53
N PRO A 241 21.85 -1.70 19.21
CA PRO A 241 21.46 -2.70 20.22
C PRO A 241 21.44 -4.13 19.69
N GLN A 242 20.96 -4.35 18.46
CA GLN A 242 20.96 -5.67 17.82
C GLN A 242 22.38 -6.22 17.63
N SER A 243 23.35 -5.38 17.26
CA SER A 243 24.76 -5.78 17.12
C SER A 243 25.35 -6.28 18.45
N GLY A 244 24.94 -5.69 19.56
CA GLY A 244 25.26 -6.12 20.92
C GLY A 244 24.74 -7.52 21.24
N LEU A 245 23.47 -7.79 20.93
CA LEU A 245 22.85 -9.11 21.11
C LEU A 245 23.53 -10.19 20.25
N LEU A 246 23.89 -9.87 19.00
CA LEU A 246 24.58 -10.78 18.10
C LEU A 246 26.01 -11.11 18.56
N SER A 247 26.69 -10.17 19.24
CA SER A 247 28.02 -10.39 19.83
C SER A 247 28.05 -11.48 20.92
N GLN A 248 26.89 -11.87 21.45
CA GLN A 248 26.77 -12.92 22.46
C GLN A 248 26.81 -14.34 21.87
N ASN A 249 26.74 -14.51 20.54
CA ASN A 249 26.65 -15.82 19.89
C ASN A 249 27.68 -15.99 18.74
N PRO A 250 28.81 -16.70 18.96
CA PRO A 250 29.93 -16.74 18.01
C PRO A 250 29.65 -17.46 16.68
N ASP A 251 28.61 -18.30 16.60
CA ASP A 251 28.19 -19.01 15.37
C ASP A 251 27.28 -18.15 14.45
N SER A 252 26.86 -16.95 14.90
CA SER A 252 25.96 -16.05 14.16
C SER A 252 26.66 -15.05 13.23
N THR A 253 27.99 -15.16 13.09
CA THR A 253 28.84 -14.24 12.31
C THR A 253 28.47 -14.15 10.82
N ILE A 254 27.83 -15.18 10.27
CA ILE A 254 27.31 -15.20 8.88
C ILE A 254 25.94 -14.48 8.78
N ALA A 255 25.12 -14.52 9.84
CA ALA A 255 23.83 -13.82 9.88
C ALA A 255 24.00 -12.31 10.10
N ALA A 256 24.94 -11.90 10.95
CA ALA A 256 25.28 -10.49 11.18
C ALA A 256 25.81 -9.82 9.90
N ALA A 257 26.70 -10.49 9.17
CA ALA A 257 27.22 -10.00 7.89
C ALA A 257 26.15 -9.89 6.79
N ASN A 258 25.16 -10.79 6.80
CA ASN A 258 24.04 -10.75 5.85
C ASN A 258 23.01 -9.65 6.20
N ILE A 259 22.67 -9.44 7.47
CA ILE A 259 21.76 -8.35 7.89
C ILE A 259 22.41 -6.97 7.69
N LEU A 260 23.70 -6.83 7.98
CA LEU A 260 24.46 -5.58 7.77
C LEU A 260 24.74 -5.27 6.29
N SER A 261 24.77 -6.28 5.41
CA SER A 261 24.99 -6.11 3.95
C SER A 261 23.71 -5.94 3.12
N ILE A 262 22.53 -6.28 3.68
CA ILE A 262 21.25 -5.99 3.03
C ILE A 262 20.89 -4.49 3.18
N ASN A 263 21.25 -3.88 4.32
CA ASN A 263 20.97 -2.46 4.60
C ASN A 263 21.85 -1.47 3.84
N SER A 264 23.04 -1.89 3.40
CA SER A 264 23.93 -1.07 2.57
C SER A 264 23.39 -0.80 1.15
N PHE A 265 22.35 -1.53 0.73
CA PHE A 265 21.76 -1.42 -0.61
C PHE A 265 20.61 -0.39 -0.71
N LEU A 266 20.06 0.10 0.42
CA LEU A 266 18.77 0.80 0.44
C LEU A 266 18.81 2.27 0.89
N THR A 267 19.86 2.78 1.55
CA THR A 267 19.79 4.09 2.24
C THR A 267 20.40 5.30 1.51
N GLY A 268 21.11 5.11 0.40
CA GLY A 268 21.67 6.23 -0.40
C GLY A 268 22.68 7.16 0.32
N ASN A 269 22.99 6.93 1.61
CA ASN A 269 23.90 7.75 2.41
C ASN A 269 25.27 7.07 2.57
N ILE A 270 26.28 7.66 1.95
CA ILE A 270 27.66 7.14 1.92
C ILE A 270 28.32 7.04 3.30
N LEU A 271 27.96 7.89 4.28
CA LEU A 271 28.57 7.88 5.62
C LEU A 271 28.04 6.73 6.48
N GLN A 272 26.74 6.45 6.38
CA GLN A 272 26.11 5.31 7.04
C GLN A 272 26.65 3.98 6.51
N LEU A 273 26.89 3.90 5.20
CA LEU A 273 27.54 2.76 4.56
C LEU A 273 28.94 2.50 5.13
N LEU A 274 29.74 3.55 5.30
CA LEU A 274 31.09 3.44 5.87
C LEU A 274 31.07 3.02 7.34
N PHE A 275 30.13 3.56 8.14
CA PHE A 275 29.94 3.15 9.53
C PHE A 275 29.62 1.65 9.64
N PHE A 276 28.73 1.12 8.81
CA PHE A 276 28.40 -0.31 8.81
C PHE A 276 29.56 -1.20 8.35
N GLN A 277 30.29 -0.78 7.33
CA GLN A 277 31.49 -1.51 6.90
C GLN A 277 32.53 -1.57 8.02
N ALA A 278 32.74 -0.46 8.74
CA ALA A 278 33.61 -0.40 9.90
C ALA A 278 33.10 -1.33 11.03
N LEU A 279 31.81 -1.27 11.37
CA LEU A 279 31.22 -2.07 12.46
C LEU A 279 31.27 -3.57 12.14
N ALA A 280 30.96 -3.96 10.90
CA ALA A 280 31.09 -5.34 10.44
C ALA A 280 32.54 -5.85 10.49
N SER A 281 33.52 -4.97 10.25
CA SER A 281 34.95 -5.33 10.27
C SER A 281 35.47 -5.70 11.66
N VAL A 282 34.85 -5.16 12.72
CA VAL A 282 35.20 -5.46 14.12
C VAL A 282 34.27 -6.50 14.75
N ALA A 283 33.11 -6.76 14.16
CA ALA A 283 32.07 -7.66 14.69
C ALA A 283 32.58 -9.06 15.10
N SER A 284 33.53 -9.62 14.33
CA SER A 284 34.15 -10.94 14.60
C SER A 284 35.16 -10.97 15.77
N LYS A 285 35.58 -9.81 16.26
CA LYS A 285 36.59 -9.65 17.32
C LYS A 285 36.02 -9.03 18.60
N THR A 286 34.82 -8.49 18.51
CA THR A 286 34.03 -7.91 19.61
C THR A 286 33.88 -8.87 20.78
N LYS A 287 34.28 -8.46 21.99
CA LYS A 287 33.89 -9.15 23.21
C LYS A 287 32.36 -9.14 23.37
N PRO A 288 31.75 -10.20 23.93
CA PRO A 288 30.31 -10.24 24.19
C PRO A 288 29.84 -9.05 25.03
N LYS A 289 28.79 -8.38 24.56
CA LYS A 289 28.19 -7.21 25.21
C LYS A 289 26.82 -7.56 25.81
N PHE A 290 26.53 -7.05 27.00
CA PHE A 290 25.27 -7.32 27.72
C PHE A 290 24.63 -6.02 28.21
N LEU A 291 23.31 -6.05 28.42
CA LEU A 291 22.56 -4.97 29.07
C LEU A 291 22.15 -5.40 30.48
N SER A 292 22.08 -4.43 31.40
CA SER A 292 21.58 -4.61 32.76
C SER A 292 20.47 -3.61 33.06
N GLY A 293 19.57 -3.99 33.97
CA GLY A 293 18.40 -3.17 34.31
C GLY A 293 17.18 -3.40 33.42
N ALA A 294 16.21 -2.52 33.58
CA ALA A 294 14.98 -2.49 32.82
C ALA A 294 15.26 -2.18 31.34
N THR A 295 14.72 -2.92 30.37
CA THR A 295 14.73 -2.55 28.94
C THR A 295 13.31 -2.24 28.45
N VAL A 296 13.10 -1.00 27.99
CA VAL A 296 11.91 -0.55 27.27
C VAL A 296 12.21 -0.68 25.78
N LEU A 297 11.50 -1.58 25.10
CA LEU A 297 11.52 -1.61 23.64
C LEU A 297 10.59 -0.53 23.12
N LEU A 298 11.05 0.30 22.19
CA LEU A 298 10.31 1.35 21.51
C LEU A 298 10.11 0.91 20.06
N ASN A 299 8.90 0.98 19.52
CA ASN A 299 8.63 0.53 18.15
C ASN A 299 8.22 1.71 17.26
N THR A 300 9.16 2.24 16.49
CA THR A 300 8.91 3.37 15.58
C THR A 300 8.36 2.87 14.25
N SER A 301 7.33 3.55 13.73
CA SER A 301 6.60 3.33 12.47
C SER A 301 7.42 3.54 11.18
N ILE A 302 8.74 3.40 11.23
CA ILE A 302 9.63 3.75 10.13
C ILE A 302 10.34 2.49 9.69
N GLY A 303 9.76 1.86 8.67
CA GLY A 303 10.42 0.85 7.87
C GLY A 303 10.28 -0.57 8.37
N THR A 304 10.09 -1.47 7.41
CA THR A 304 10.11 -2.92 7.54
C THR A 304 11.51 -3.51 7.78
N PHE A 305 12.55 -2.68 8.00
CA PHE A 305 13.95 -3.08 8.08
C PHE A 305 14.77 -2.24 9.09
N PRO A 306 15.75 -2.81 9.81
CA PRO A 306 16.60 -2.08 10.75
C PRO A 306 17.39 -0.94 10.10
N SER A 307 17.50 0.25 10.71
CA SER A 307 18.29 1.36 10.13
C SER A 307 19.00 2.25 11.18
N LEU A 308 19.93 3.10 10.72
CA LEU A 308 20.60 4.12 11.54
C LEU A 308 19.69 5.32 11.86
N SER A 309 18.56 5.45 11.15
CA SER A 309 17.60 6.53 11.39
C SER A 309 16.90 6.35 12.73
N GLU A 310 16.59 5.10 13.11
CA GLU A 310 16.00 4.75 14.41
C GLU A 310 17.05 4.76 15.54
N HIS A 311 18.34 4.83 15.18
CA HIS A 311 19.45 5.03 16.11
C HIS A 311 19.71 6.52 16.41
N ASP A 312 18.99 7.47 15.80
CA ASP A 312 19.14 8.89 16.14
C ASP A 312 18.39 9.23 17.44
N LEU A 313 18.95 10.15 18.23
CA LEU A 313 18.27 10.74 19.38
C LEU A 313 17.13 11.69 18.96
N GLY A 314 17.17 12.30 17.76
CA GLY A 314 16.13 13.20 17.23
C GLY A 314 16.12 14.61 17.84
N GLY A 315 15.14 15.48 17.52
CA GLY A 315 14.85 16.75 18.25
C GLY A 315 14.39 17.98 17.43
N ASP A 316 14.07 19.09 18.14
CA ASP A 316 13.33 20.30 17.70
C ASP A 316 14.01 21.20 16.64
N LYS A 317 14.34 20.70 15.45
CA LYS A 317 14.49 21.60 14.29
C LYS A 317 13.11 21.94 13.73
N GLY A 318 12.59 23.09 14.16
CA GLY A 318 11.57 23.82 13.38
C GLY A 318 12.10 24.06 11.95
N GLY A 319 11.25 23.83 10.96
CA GLY A 319 11.65 23.57 9.59
C GLY A 319 12.34 24.72 8.84
N GLU A 320 13.17 24.33 7.88
CA GLU A 320 13.20 25.05 6.61
C GLU A 320 12.03 24.56 5.77
N ILE A 321 11.15 25.51 5.42
CA ILE A 321 9.97 25.29 4.59
C ILE A 321 10.47 24.94 3.20
N ASN A 322 10.22 23.73 2.70
CA ASN A 322 10.29 23.47 1.26
C ASN A 322 9.11 24.23 0.60
N PRO A 323 9.37 25.25 -0.25
CA PRO A 323 8.32 26.10 -0.77
C PRO A 323 7.39 25.40 -1.77
N GLU A 324 7.68 24.17 -2.20
CA GLU A 324 6.83 23.41 -3.12
C GLU A 324 5.69 22.63 -2.44
N PHE A 325 5.72 22.42 -1.10
CA PHE A 325 4.70 21.62 -0.39
C PHE A 325 4.36 22.18 1.01
N PRO A 326 3.42 23.14 1.13
CA PRO A 326 3.15 23.85 2.39
C PRO A 326 2.30 23.10 3.44
N TYR A 327 1.85 21.86 3.18
CA TYR A 327 0.99 21.09 4.10
C TYR A 327 1.64 19.82 4.67
N ILE A 328 2.89 19.51 4.31
CA ILE A 328 3.59 18.32 4.77
C ILE A 328 4.96 18.73 5.31
N ASN A 329 5.04 19.24 6.55
CA ASN A 329 6.24 19.15 7.41
C ASN A 329 6.11 19.94 8.70
N LYS A 330 5.58 19.28 9.74
CA LYS A 330 5.85 19.67 11.14
C LYS A 330 6.05 18.48 12.09
N ALA A 331 5.87 17.23 11.64
CA ALA A 331 5.71 16.08 12.53
C ALA A 331 6.72 14.93 12.38
N PHE A 332 7.67 14.97 11.43
CA PHE A 332 8.58 13.84 11.22
C PHE A 332 10.03 14.20 11.57
N ASN A 333 10.40 13.96 12.82
CA ASN A 333 11.79 13.68 13.17
C ASN A 333 11.82 12.54 14.21
N PRO A 334 11.92 11.27 13.79
CA PRO A 334 11.95 10.14 14.71
C PRO A 334 13.24 10.11 15.51
N GLY A 335 13.14 9.79 16.80
CA GLY A 335 14.32 9.62 17.65
C GLY A 335 13.96 9.44 19.12
N TYR A 336 14.89 8.86 19.89
CA TYR A 336 14.69 8.50 21.29
C TYR A 336 14.10 9.63 22.15
N ILE A 337 14.49 10.89 21.93
CA ILE A 337 13.99 12.06 22.69
C ILE A 337 12.48 12.21 22.54
N ASN A 338 11.96 12.13 21.31
CA ASN A 338 10.54 12.35 21.07
C ASN A 338 9.69 11.24 21.67
N GLU A 339 10.15 10.00 21.63
CA GLU A 339 9.43 8.87 22.22
C GLU A 339 9.42 8.92 23.76
N VAL A 340 10.54 9.32 24.37
CA VAL A 340 10.65 9.45 25.83
C VAL A 340 9.83 10.65 26.35
N ARG A 341 9.72 11.72 25.57
CA ARG A 341 8.81 12.85 25.87
C ARG A 341 7.36 12.40 25.89
N LYS A 342 6.91 11.65 24.88
CA LYS A 342 5.56 11.07 24.85
C LYS A 342 5.28 10.20 26.07
N LEU A 343 6.21 9.31 26.44
CA LEU A 343 6.09 8.49 27.66
C LEU A 343 5.93 9.35 28.91
N SER A 344 6.69 10.44 29.00
CA SER A 344 6.62 11.36 30.14
C SER A 344 5.27 12.08 30.20
N ASP A 345 4.74 12.50 29.05
CA ASP A 345 3.42 13.12 28.96
C ASP A 345 2.30 12.13 29.37
N TYR A 346 2.36 10.87 28.92
CA TYR A 346 1.41 9.83 29.34
C TYR A 346 1.51 9.49 30.82
N ALA A 347 2.71 9.54 31.40
CA ALA A 347 2.89 9.30 32.83
C ALA A 347 2.24 10.40 33.66
N ALA A 348 2.22 11.64 33.16
CA ALA A 348 1.67 12.81 33.85
C ALA A 348 0.15 12.96 33.71
N ASP A 349 -0.47 12.34 32.71
CA ASP A 349 -1.92 12.43 32.49
C ASP A 349 -2.71 11.50 33.41
N ILE A 350 -3.47 12.05 34.36
CA ILE A 350 -4.29 11.26 35.30
C ILE A 350 -5.41 10.44 34.65
N ASP A 351 -5.82 10.85 33.44
CA ASP A 351 -6.80 10.14 32.64
C ASP A 351 -6.14 9.06 31.76
N SER A 352 -4.81 9.06 31.65
CA SER A 352 -4.05 7.99 31.04
C SER A 352 -4.00 6.76 31.95
N PRO A 353 -4.42 5.59 31.49
CA PRO A 353 -4.23 4.34 32.24
C PRO A 353 -2.75 3.97 32.47
N PHE A 354 -1.81 4.53 31.68
CA PHE A 354 -0.37 4.40 31.96
C PHE A 354 0.00 5.06 33.30
N TYR A 355 -0.66 6.15 33.70
CA TYR A 355 -0.44 6.89 34.94
C TYR A 355 -0.39 6.01 36.19
N TYR A 356 -1.20 4.95 36.23
CA TYR A 356 -1.35 4.08 37.40
C TYR A 356 -0.32 2.93 37.44
N THR A 357 0.56 2.83 36.44
CA THR A 357 1.59 1.79 36.39
C THR A 357 2.76 2.12 37.32
N GLN A 358 3.48 1.09 37.78
CA GLN A 358 4.71 1.30 38.57
C GLN A 358 5.79 2.03 37.76
N PHE A 359 5.78 1.87 36.43
CA PHE A 359 6.70 2.55 35.55
C PHE A 359 6.36 4.04 35.40
N ALA A 360 5.11 4.40 35.15
CA ALA A 360 4.69 5.81 35.16
C ALA A 360 4.91 6.48 36.51
N LYS A 361 4.69 5.73 37.61
CA LYS A 361 5.05 6.21 38.94
C LYS A 361 6.55 6.53 39.04
N ALA A 362 7.42 5.66 38.54
CA ALA A 362 8.88 5.90 38.53
C ALA A 362 9.26 7.12 37.67
N ILE A 363 8.60 7.31 36.52
CA ILE A 363 8.72 8.51 35.68
C ILE A 363 8.35 9.77 36.46
N ASN A 364 7.16 9.79 37.09
CA ASN A 364 6.68 10.93 37.88
C ASN A 364 7.52 11.19 39.13
N ASP A 365 8.07 10.15 39.76
CA ASP A 365 8.95 10.28 40.92
C ASP A 365 10.38 10.70 40.53
N GLY A 366 10.73 10.71 39.23
CA GLY A 366 12.07 11.02 38.75
C GLY A 366 13.12 9.98 39.17
N VAL A 367 12.73 8.70 39.22
CA VAL A 367 13.59 7.57 39.59
C VAL A 367 13.69 6.58 38.43
N ALA A 368 14.89 6.25 37.97
CA ALA A 368 15.08 5.20 36.96
C ALA A 368 14.40 3.88 37.39
N TYR A 369 13.57 3.33 36.51
CA TYR A 369 12.77 2.15 36.81
C TYR A 369 13.64 0.90 36.83
N ASN A 370 13.60 0.11 37.90
CA ASN A 370 14.41 -1.10 38.09
C ASN A 370 13.56 -2.37 38.30
N GLY A 371 12.26 -2.30 37.96
CA GLY A 371 11.33 -3.42 38.04
C GLY A 371 11.32 -4.29 36.78
N THR A 372 10.49 -5.32 36.75
CA THR A 372 10.17 -6.02 35.50
C THR A 372 9.51 -5.02 34.56
N VAL A 373 10.07 -4.90 33.36
CA VAL A 373 9.62 -3.89 32.41
C VAL A 373 8.51 -4.45 31.56
N PRO A 374 7.42 -3.69 31.39
CA PRO A 374 6.54 -3.94 30.28
C PRO A 374 7.27 -3.76 28.95
N LEU A 375 6.94 -4.62 27.99
CA LEU A 375 7.23 -4.37 26.58
C LEU A 375 6.23 -3.28 26.12
N ILE A 376 6.70 -2.10 25.70
CA ILE A 376 5.82 -0.92 25.44
C ILE A 376 5.94 -0.47 23.98
N ASN A 377 4.92 -0.74 23.18
CA ASN A 377 4.88 -0.23 21.83
C ASN A 377 4.45 1.25 21.85
N ILE A 378 5.20 2.17 21.20
CA ILE A 378 4.84 3.59 21.10
C ILE A 378 4.59 3.94 19.64
N GLY A 379 3.32 3.96 19.25
CA GLY A 379 2.91 4.28 17.89
C GLY A 379 2.86 5.79 17.63
N ASP A 380 3.09 6.20 16.38
CA ASP A 380 2.98 7.61 15.97
C ASP A 380 1.55 8.08 15.67
N GLY A 381 0.53 7.25 15.94
CA GLY A 381 -0.87 7.61 15.72
C GLY A 381 -1.27 7.79 14.25
N SER A 382 -0.39 7.49 13.28
CA SER A 382 -0.73 7.59 11.87
C SER A 382 -1.42 6.32 11.37
N TYR A 383 -2.74 6.25 11.49
CA TYR A 383 -3.53 5.39 10.62
C TYR A 383 -3.61 6.08 9.25
N TYR A 384 -2.64 5.82 8.36
CA TYR A 384 -2.83 6.11 6.94
C TYR A 384 -3.64 4.98 6.32
N ASP A 385 -4.81 5.32 5.78
CA ASP A 385 -5.60 4.45 4.92
C ASP A 385 -4.76 4.05 3.70
N ILE A 386 -4.34 2.79 3.64
CA ILE A 386 -3.53 2.25 2.54
C ILE A 386 -4.47 1.83 1.41
N GLN A 387 -4.73 2.77 0.50
CA GLN A 387 -5.10 2.45 -0.88
C GLN A 387 -4.22 3.23 -1.88
N ASP A 388 -2.89 3.02 -1.86
CA ASP A 388 -2.03 3.06 -3.06
C ASP A 388 -0.61 2.48 -2.77
N PRO A 389 0.02 1.70 -3.68
CA PRO A 389 1.09 0.73 -3.39
C PRO A 389 2.52 1.28 -3.57
N ASN A 390 2.73 2.60 -3.47
CA ASN A 390 4.06 3.18 -3.58
C ASN A 390 4.53 3.81 -2.26
N ASN A 391 5.08 2.95 -1.39
CA ASN A 391 6.15 3.26 -0.43
C ASN A 391 5.76 3.72 1.00
N LYS A 392 6.15 2.85 1.95
CA LYS A 392 6.44 3.00 3.40
C LYS A 392 5.31 2.67 4.40
N ASP A 393 5.39 1.42 4.86
CA ASP A 393 4.71 0.82 6.00
C ASP A 393 4.74 1.70 7.25
N SER A 394 3.56 2.01 7.79
CA SER A 394 3.38 2.46 9.16
C SER A 394 2.07 1.87 9.72
N VAL A 395 2.08 0.55 9.89
CA VAL A 395 1.10 -0.16 10.71
C VAL A 395 1.72 -0.31 12.10
N LEU A 396 0.97 -0.04 13.18
CA LEU A 396 1.39 -0.40 14.54
C LEU A 396 1.66 -1.92 14.59
N SER A 397 2.93 -2.33 14.50
CA SER A 397 3.33 -3.73 14.57
C SER A 397 3.46 -4.14 16.03
N THR A 398 2.42 -4.70 16.63
CA THR A 398 2.56 -5.29 17.99
C THR A 398 3.28 -6.64 17.89
N TYR A 399 4.28 -6.89 18.74
CA TYR A 399 4.95 -8.19 18.85
C TYR A 399 4.28 -9.06 19.94
N ASP A 400 4.35 -10.39 19.78
CA ASP A 400 3.88 -11.34 20.82
C ASP A 400 4.71 -11.14 22.10
N GLY A 401 4.08 -10.63 23.16
CA GLY A 401 4.73 -10.25 24.43
C GLY A 401 4.58 -8.79 24.86
N ASP A 402 3.97 -7.91 24.04
CA ASP A 402 3.70 -6.50 24.41
C ASP A 402 2.85 -6.39 25.69
N GLU A 403 3.23 -5.56 26.66
CA GLU A 403 2.46 -5.33 27.90
C GLU A 403 1.66 -4.01 27.85
N PHE A 404 2.09 -2.99 27.11
CA PHE A 404 1.32 -1.75 26.84
C PHE A 404 1.54 -1.22 25.41
N VAL A 405 0.59 -0.46 24.85
CA VAL A 405 0.66 0.20 23.52
C VAL A 405 0.19 1.65 23.66
N LEU A 406 1.05 2.65 23.39
CA LEU A 406 0.80 4.08 23.64
C LEU A 406 0.90 4.90 22.33
N GLY A 407 -0.15 5.59 21.87
CA GLY A 407 -0.18 6.26 20.54
C GLY A 407 -0.41 7.78 20.58
N ASN A 408 0.44 8.60 19.93
CA ASN A 408 0.50 10.07 20.12
C ASN A 408 -0.49 10.95 19.30
N GLN A 409 -1.39 11.66 20.01
CA GLN A 409 -2.08 12.95 19.75
C GLN A 409 -2.90 13.21 18.46
N GLY A 410 -4.24 13.31 18.61
CA GLY A 410 -5.12 14.19 17.80
C GLY A 410 -6.54 13.68 17.51
N VAL A 411 -7.54 14.15 18.29
CA VAL A 411 -9.02 14.06 18.14
C VAL A 411 -9.72 12.70 17.97
N SER A 412 -9.08 11.61 17.54
CA SER A 412 -9.67 10.26 17.51
C SER A 412 -8.58 9.19 17.37
N ASN A 413 -8.35 8.39 18.40
CA ASN A 413 -7.56 7.16 18.28
C ASN A 413 -8.51 5.98 18.04
N SER A 414 -8.42 5.34 16.88
CA SER A 414 -9.07 4.06 16.59
C SER A 414 -8.02 3.08 16.07
N ILE A 415 -7.69 2.07 16.85
CA ILE A 415 -6.99 0.88 16.35
C ILE A 415 -8.01 0.10 15.51
N GLY A 416 -8.01 0.31 14.19
CA GLY A 416 -8.91 -0.40 13.28
C GLY A 416 -8.37 -1.80 12.94
N PHE A 417 -9.00 -2.85 13.47
CA PHE A 417 -8.93 -4.17 12.84
C PHE A 417 -9.99 -4.22 11.73
N LYS A 418 -9.54 -4.25 10.47
CA LYS A 418 -10.46 -4.42 9.33
C LYS A 418 -11.02 -5.85 9.35
N PRO A 419 -12.35 -6.07 9.34
CA PRO A 419 -12.91 -7.40 9.23
C PRO A 419 -12.66 -7.96 7.82
N SER A 420 -11.90 -9.05 7.77
CA SER A 420 -11.85 -10.03 6.68
C SER A 420 -11.44 -9.56 5.26
N LYS A 421 -10.19 -9.82 4.91
CA LYS A 421 -9.78 -10.66 3.76
C LYS A 421 -8.32 -11.07 3.99
N GLN A 422 -8.08 -12.35 4.23
CA GLN A 422 -6.75 -12.87 4.61
C GLN A 422 -5.70 -12.66 3.50
N PRO A 423 -4.42 -12.55 3.90
CA PRO A 423 -3.50 -13.65 3.65
C PRO A 423 -2.95 -14.23 4.96
N ALA A 424 -2.99 -15.56 5.05
CA ALA A 424 -2.35 -16.33 6.10
C ALA A 424 -0.82 -16.20 6.01
N THR A 425 -0.16 -15.83 7.12
CA THR A 425 1.09 -16.49 7.60
C THR A 425 1.64 -16.00 8.96
N LEU A 426 1.05 -15.01 9.66
CA LEU A 426 1.64 -14.53 10.94
C LEU A 426 0.70 -14.41 12.16
N TRP A 427 -0.46 -15.09 12.17
CA TRP A 427 -1.49 -14.88 13.23
C TRP A 427 -1.81 -16.11 14.09
N ASN A 428 -0.87 -17.04 14.22
CA ASN A 428 -1.02 -18.20 15.10
C ASN A 428 0.05 -18.21 16.19
N THR A 429 -0.03 -17.27 17.14
CA THR A 429 0.30 -17.48 18.56
C THR A 429 0.01 -16.19 19.31
N PHE A 430 -1.17 -16.09 19.94
CA PHE A 430 -1.35 -15.26 21.13
C PHE A 430 -1.50 -16.24 22.29
N ASN A 431 -0.38 -16.68 22.86
CA ASN A 431 -0.36 -17.64 23.97
C ASN A 431 -0.04 -16.97 25.33
N SER A 432 -0.17 -15.65 25.46
CA SER A 432 -0.06 -14.93 26.74
C SER A 432 -0.99 -13.71 26.80
N PRO A 433 -1.45 -13.29 27.99
CA PRO A 433 -2.45 -12.23 28.15
C PRO A 433 -1.81 -10.84 27.99
N THR A 434 -1.68 -10.37 26.75
CA THR A 434 -1.32 -8.99 26.40
C THR A 434 -2.38 -8.01 26.94
N ARG A 435 -1.99 -6.95 27.66
CA ARG A 435 -2.91 -5.93 28.22
C ARG A 435 -2.90 -4.67 27.34
N ILE A 436 -3.81 -4.58 26.36
CA ILE A 436 -3.90 -3.42 25.44
C ILE A 436 -4.61 -2.24 26.13
N ILE A 437 -3.97 -1.07 26.16
CA ILE A 437 -4.40 0.10 26.92
C ILE A 437 -4.00 1.39 26.18
N ASP A 438 -4.97 2.12 25.62
CA ASP A 438 -4.77 3.42 24.93
C ASP A 438 -4.68 4.58 25.95
N GLY A 439 -3.73 5.49 25.71
CA GLY A 439 -3.37 6.62 26.57
C GLY A 439 -4.33 7.78 26.36
N GLY A 440 -5.16 8.07 27.37
CA GLY A 440 -6.36 8.89 27.25
C GLY A 440 -6.20 10.29 26.63
N SER A 441 -7.29 10.78 26.04
CA SER A 441 -8.16 11.75 26.72
C SER A 441 -9.55 11.83 26.04
N ILE A 442 -10.56 11.38 26.81
CA ILE A 442 -12.02 11.45 26.56
C ILE A 442 -12.44 11.21 25.10
N GLY A 443 -12.56 9.96 24.67
CA GLY A 443 -13.15 9.66 23.34
C GLY A 443 -12.61 8.43 22.64
N ASP A 444 -11.76 7.64 23.29
CA ASP A 444 -10.97 6.60 22.62
C ASP A 444 -11.72 5.27 22.55
N ASN A 445 -11.69 4.62 21.37
CA ASN A 445 -12.28 3.31 21.10
C ASN A 445 -11.18 2.26 21.06
N ILE A 446 -11.11 1.42 22.09
CA ILE A 446 -10.33 0.17 22.05
C ILE A 446 -11.28 -0.95 21.62
N SER A 447 -11.16 -1.45 20.39
CA SER A 447 -11.76 -2.74 20.03
C SER A 447 -10.82 -3.85 20.47
N ASN A 448 -11.15 -4.53 21.57
CA ASN A 448 -10.56 -5.81 21.91
C ASN A 448 -11.58 -6.87 21.51
N GLU A 449 -11.43 -7.47 20.32
CA GLU A 449 -12.10 -8.72 20.07
C GLU A 449 -11.61 -9.74 21.12
N LEU A 450 -12.47 -10.04 22.09
CA LEU A 450 -12.25 -11.13 23.01
C LEU A 450 -12.23 -12.43 22.20
N ASN A 451 -11.03 -12.94 21.89
CA ASN A 451 -10.84 -14.23 21.22
C ASN A 451 -11.20 -15.39 22.18
N LEU A 452 -12.50 -15.52 22.47
CA LEU A 452 -13.07 -16.66 23.18
C LEU A 452 -13.24 -17.82 22.20
N ASN A 453 -12.90 -19.02 22.64
CA ASN A 453 -13.06 -20.22 21.81
C ASN A 453 -14.54 -20.37 21.40
N PRO A 454 -14.87 -20.31 20.10
CA PRO A 454 -16.25 -20.34 19.62
C PRO A 454 -16.92 -21.70 19.80
N ALA A 455 -16.15 -22.75 20.13
CA ALA A 455 -16.68 -24.09 20.42
C ALA A 455 -17.32 -24.21 21.84
N PHE A 456 -17.21 -23.19 22.68
CA PHE A 456 -17.73 -23.17 24.04
C PHE A 456 -18.79 -22.08 24.19
N GLU A 457 -19.85 -22.37 24.92
CA GLU A 457 -20.88 -21.40 25.30
C GLU A 457 -20.43 -20.74 26.62
N TRP A 458 -20.12 -19.44 26.56
CA TRP A 458 -19.50 -18.70 27.67
C TRP A 458 -20.54 -18.03 28.56
N VAL A 459 -20.50 -18.33 29.85
CA VAL A 459 -21.35 -17.68 30.87
C VAL A 459 -20.73 -16.35 31.26
N LEU A 460 -21.47 -15.27 31.01
CA LEU A 460 -21.04 -13.92 31.37
C LEU A 460 -21.21 -13.65 32.88
N PRO A 461 -20.21 -13.06 33.53
CA PRO A 461 -20.24 -12.73 34.95
C PRO A 461 -21.22 -11.58 35.24
N THR A 462 -21.86 -11.63 36.40
CA THR A 462 -22.69 -10.55 36.93
C THR A 462 -21.84 -9.50 37.66
N VAL A 463 -22.44 -8.36 38.04
CA VAL A 463 -21.78 -7.34 38.88
C VAL A 463 -21.23 -7.88 40.20
N ASN A 464 -21.73 -9.02 40.67
CA ASN A 464 -21.28 -9.65 41.91
C ASN A 464 -20.06 -10.57 41.71
N ASP A 465 -19.62 -10.80 40.47
CA ASP A 465 -18.54 -11.75 40.13
C ASP A 465 -17.19 -11.06 39.88
N LEU A 466 -17.06 -9.79 40.32
CA LEU A 466 -15.83 -9.00 40.21
C LEU A 466 -14.78 -9.50 41.23
N LYS A 467 -13.68 -10.02 40.71
CA LYS A 467 -12.50 -10.49 41.43
C LYS A 467 -11.39 -9.44 41.35
N THR A 468 -10.36 -9.58 42.19
CA THR A 468 -9.19 -8.70 42.20
C THR A 468 -7.95 -9.57 42.17
N ASP A 469 -7.03 -9.30 41.24
CA ASP A 469 -5.79 -10.09 41.14
C ASP A 469 -4.78 -9.67 42.22
N SER A 470 -3.64 -10.38 42.25
CA SER A 470 -2.56 -10.11 43.20
C SER A 470 -1.94 -8.71 43.06
N ASN A 471 -2.20 -8.02 41.94
CA ASN A 471 -1.69 -6.70 41.63
C ASN A 471 -2.73 -5.60 41.91
N GLY A 472 -3.89 -5.95 42.50
CA GLY A 472 -4.96 -5.01 42.82
C GLY A 472 -5.88 -4.67 41.65
N LEU A 473 -5.71 -5.32 40.49
CA LEU A 473 -6.51 -5.07 39.30
C LEU A 473 -7.81 -5.87 39.37
N LYS A 474 -8.92 -5.18 39.16
CA LYS A 474 -10.25 -5.81 39.19
C LYS A 474 -10.55 -6.50 37.86
N TYR A 475 -11.06 -7.72 37.93
CA TYR A 475 -11.36 -8.57 36.78
C TYR A 475 -12.61 -9.41 36.98
N TYR A 476 -13.21 -9.86 35.90
CA TYR A 476 -14.27 -10.85 35.94
C TYR A 476 -13.78 -12.21 35.44
N SER A 477 -14.29 -13.29 36.00
CA SER A 477 -13.91 -14.67 35.62
C SER A 477 -15.03 -15.27 34.79
N LEU A 478 -14.74 -15.59 33.53
CA LEU A 478 -15.63 -16.21 32.54
C LEU A 478 -15.49 -17.73 32.61
N THR A 479 -16.60 -18.45 32.43
CA THR A 479 -16.62 -19.92 32.37
C THR A 479 -17.37 -20.38 31.11
N GLY A 480 -16.70 -21.12 30.24
CA GLY A 480 -17.25 -21.66 28.99
C GLY A 480 -17.54 -23.14 29.10
N ILE A 481 -18.65 -23.61 28.52
CA ILE A 481 -19.02 -25.02 28.47
C ILE A 481 -19.34 -25.41 27.04
N ASN A 482 -18.70 -26.45 26.50
CA ASN A 482 -19.00 -26.91 25.14
C ASN A 482 -20.14 -27.95 25.12
N GLN A 483 -20.58 -28.34 23.92
CA GLN A 483 -21.65 -29.34 23.73
C GLN A 483 -21.35 -30.72 24.34
N SER A 484 -20.08 -31.03 24.65
CA SER A 484 -19.65 -32.27 25.31
C SER A 484 -19.58 -32.14 26.85
N GLY A 485 -19.91 -30.98 27.42
CA GLY A 485 -19.84 -30.69 28.86
C GLY A 485 -18.44 -30.36 29.40
N LYS A 486 -17.45 -30.11 28.53
CA LYS A 486 -16.10 -29.69 28.94
C LYS A 486 -16.16 -28.23 29.36
N VAL A 487 -15.56 -27.90 30.50
CA VAL A 487 -15.54 -26.55 31.09
C VAL A 487 -14.18 -25.89 30.86
N GLU A 488 -14.19 -24.63 30.46
CA GLU A 488 -13.02 -23.76 30.26
C GLU A 488 -13.21 -22.44 31.02
N THR A 489 -12.14 -21.76 31.44
CA THR A 489 -12.24 -20.50 32.19
C THR A 489 -11.28 -19.44 31.67
N ALA A 490 -11.73 -18.18 31.61
CA ALA A 490 -10.93 -17.02 31.19
C ALA A 490 -11.09 -15.85 32.18
N ASN A 491 -10.15 -14.90 32.23
CA ASN A 491 -10.20 -13.74 33.15
C ASN A 491 -10.15 -12.43 32.35
N LEU A 492 -11.10 -11.52 32.63
CA LEU A 492 -11.31 -10.26 31.93
C LEU A 492 -11.02 -9.06 32.85
N TYR A 493 -9.92 -8.35 32.62
CA TYR A 493 -9.54 -7.13 33.36
C TYR A 493 -10.13 -5.90 32.65
N ARG A 494 -10.82 -4.99 33.36
CA ARG A 494 -11.82 -4.10 32.75
C ARG A 494 -11.25 -2.86 32.02
N ILE A 495 -11.58 -2.72 30.73
CA ILE A 495 -11.62 -1.49 29.91
C ILE A 495 -13.02 -0.85 30.07
N ASN A 496 -13.14 0.48 30.02
CA ASN A 496 -14.41 1.19 30.02
C ASN A 496 -15.34 0.65 28.92
N VAL A 497 -16.33 -0.15 29.29
CA VAL A 497 -17.31 -0.70 28.35
C VAL A 497 -18.34 0.39 28.04
N ILE A 498 -18.16 1.11 26.94
CA ILE A 498 -19.15 1.18 25.86
C ILE A 498 -18.35 1.16 24.56
N ASN A 499 -17.82 0.00 24.20
CA ASN A 499 -17.51 -0.45 22.84
C ASN A 499 -16.75 -1.76 22.94
N ASP A 500 -17.51 -2.83 23.04
CA ASP A 500 -17.34 -4.06 22.29
C ASP A 500 -18.35 -5.00 22.88
N VAL A 501 -19.41 -5.26 22.14
CA VAL A 501 -20.26 -6.37 22.52
C VAL A 501 -20.71 -7.06 21.26
N GLY A 502 -20.20 -8.29 21.12
CA GLY A 502 -21.00 -9.40 20.64
C GLY A 502 -22.27 -9.63 21.47
N LEU A 503 -23.05 -8.58 21.77
CA LEU A 503 -24.39 -8.63 22.32
C LEU A 503 -25.35 -8.83 21.15
N PHE A 504 -25.49 -10.07 20.73
CA PHE A 504 -26.67 -10.45 19.96
C PHE A 504 -27.92 -10.63 20.85
N GLN A 505 -27.89 -10.28 22.16
CA GLN A 505 -28.90 -10.79 23.09
C GLN A 505 -29.44 -9.92 24.25
N ARG A 506 -29.17 -8.61 24.42
CA ARG A 506 -29.97 -7.84 25.43
C ARG A 506 -30.13 -6.33 25.19
N THR A 507 -31.33 -5.84 25.51
CA THR A 507 -31.76 -4.43 25.59
C THR A 507 -30.83 -3.58 26.46
N LEU A 508 -30.31 -2.48 25.90
CA LEU A 508 -29.54 -1.47 26.62
C LEU A 508 -30.49 -0.47 27.31
N ASP A 509 -30.44 -0.41 28.64
CA ASP A 509 -30.96 0.71 29.42
C ASP A 509 -29.78 1.46 30.06
N PRO A 510 -29.35 2.60 29.49
CA PRO A 510 -28.23 3.38 30.01
C PRO A 510 -28.44 3.86 31.45
N SER A 511 -29.69 4.00 31.91
CA SER A 511 -29.98 4.41 33.30
C SER A 511 -29.52 3.37 34.34
N THR A 512 -29.19 2.16 33.88
CA THR A 512 -28.65 1.07 34.70
C THR A 512 -27.14 0.83 34.49
N LEU A 513 -26.48 1.63 33.64
CA LEU A 513 -25.10 1.41 33.20
C LEU A 513 -24.14 2.55 33.62
N ALA A 514 -23.00 2.11 34.16
CA ALA A 514 -21.71 2.80 34.31
C ALA A 514 -21.50 3.81 35.47
N THR A 515 -20.71 3.36 36.45
CA THR A 515 -19.76 4.22 37.18
C THR A 515 -18.41 4.19 36.46
N HIS A 516 -17.78 5.35 36.31
CA HIS A 516 -16.39 5.54 35.89
C HIS A 516 -15.42 4.67 36.73
N LEU A 517 -14.21 4.40 36.24
CA LEU A 517 -13.17 3.64 36.96
C LEU A 517 -12.83 4.25 38.34
N ASN A 518 -13.03 5.57 38.49
CA ASN A 518 -12.87 6.32 39.73
C ASN A 518 -14.12 6.32 40.65
N GLY A 519 -15.20 5.62 40.27
CA GLY A 519 -16.46 5.53 41.03
C GLY A 519 -17.49 6.64 40.76
N LYS A 520 -17.18 7.65 39.93
CA LYS A 520 -18.13 8.70 39.52
C LYS A 520 -19.28 8.09 38.69
N ALA A 521 -20.52 8.56 38.84
CA ALA A 521 -21.63 8.11 38.00
C ALA A 521 -21.57 8.73 36.59
N THR A 522 -21.97 7.98 35.56
CA THR A 522 -22.13 8.52 34.21
C THR A 522 -23.30 9.50 34.17
N THR A 523 -23.10 10.68 33.58
CA THR A 523 -24.17 11.68 33.41
C THR A 523 -24.99 11.40 32.16
N ILE A 524 -26.32 11.35 32.30
CA ILE A 524 -27.24 10.99 31.21
C ILE A 524 -28.26 12.10 30.99
N GLN A 525 -28.35 12.59 29.75
CA GLN A 525 -29.40 13.48 29.30
C GLN A 525 -30.61 12.65 28.83
N GLN A 526 -31.80 13.02 29.29
CA GLN A 526 -33.07 12.48 28.79
C GLN A 526 -34.00 13.62 28.37
N ALA A 527 -34.95 13.32 27.49
CA ALA A 527 -35.96 14.30 27.08
C ALA A 527 -36.87 14.68 28.26
N ALA A 528 -37.30 15.93 28.30
CA ALA A 528 -38.26 16.39 29.31
C ALA A 528 -39.59 15.61 29.17
N SER A 529 -40.27 15.39 30.30
CA SER A 529 -41.55 14.67 30.32
C SER A 529 -42.56 15.27 29.33
N GLY A 530 -43.14 14.43 28.47
CA GLY A 530 -44.12 14.82 27.45
C GLY A 530 -43.55 15.28 26.11
N GLN A 531 -42.21 15.32 25.94
CA GLN A 531 -41.58 15.57 24.64
C GLN A 531 -41.44 14.28 23.83
N SER A 532 -41.56 14.38 22.50
CA SER A 532 -41.31 13.28 21.56
C SER A 532 -39.96 13.39 20.85
N SER A 533 -39.16 14.41 21.17
CA SER A 533 -37.86 14.67 20.55
C SER A 533 -36.80 14.99 21.59
N LEU A 534 -35.57 14.54 21.38
CA LEU A 534 -34.39 14.87 22.20
C LEU A 534 -33.45 15.80 21.44
N VAL A 535 -33.12 16.95 22.01
CA VAL A 535 -32.06 17.84 21.50
C VAL A 535 -30.85 17.71 22.42
N VAL A 536 -29.72 17.28 21.87
CA VAL A 536 -28.51 17.03 22.66
C VAL A 536 -27.90 18.35 23.13
N ASP A 537 -27.66 18.49 24.43
CA ASP A 537 -27.18 19.75 25.04
C ASP A 537 -25.66 19.82 25.24
N GLY A 538 -24.97 18.67 25.16
CA GLY A 538 -23.53 18.55 25.38
C GLY A 538 -23.08 18.67 26.83
N LEU A 539 -24.02 18.77 27.79
CA LEU A 539 -23.72 18.88 29.22
C LEU A 539 -23.60 17.51 29.91
N SER A 540 -24.17 16.47 29.31
CA SER A 540 -24.11 15.09 29.80
C SER A 540 -23.17 14.23 28.96
N GLU A 541 -22.56 13.23 29.58
CA GLU A 541 -21.67 12.28 28.92
C GLU A 541 -22.39 11.40 27.89
N VAL A 542 -23.69 11.11 28.11
CA VAL A 542 -24.53 10.34 27.18
C VAL A 542 -25.90 11.01 27.01
N ALA A 543 -26.38 11.11 25.78
CA ALA A 543 -27.76 11.49 25.48
C ALA A 543 -28.59 10.25 25.16
N TYR A 544 -29.63 9.97 25.95
CA TYR A 544 -30.47 8.79 25.80
C TYR A 544 -31.89 9.15 25.35
N ALA A 545 -32.24 8.76 24.12
CA ALA A 545 -33.58 8.82 23.57
C ALA A 545 -34.35 7.52 23.89
N GLY A 546 -34.89 7.46 25.11
CA GLY A 546 -35.69 6.34 25.59
C GLY A 546 -37.06 6.19 24.92
N THR A 547 -37.91 5.34 25.50
CA THR A 547 -39.27 5.03 25.00
C THR A 547 -40.09 6.30 24.78
N GLY A 548 -40.80 6.37 23.65
CA GLY A 548 -41.63 7.52 23.26
C GLY A 548 -40.90 8.65 22.53
N ILE A 549 -39.57 8.60 22.41
CA ILE A 549 -38.79 9.59 21.66
C ILE A 549 -38.64 9.14 20.20
N THR A 550 -39.23 9.89 19.28
CA THR A 550 -39.27 9.59 17.85
C THR A 550 -38.15 10.28 17.06
N SER A 551 -37.57 11.36 17.56
CA SER A 551 -36.44 12.04 16.90
C SER A 551 -35.34 12.50 17.86
N VAL A 552 -34.09 12.48 17.36
CA VAL A 552 -32.92 13.03 18.04
C VAL A 552 -32.21 14.03 17.13
N THR A 553 -31.82 15.18 17.68
CA THR A 553 -31.02 16.18 16.97
C THR A 553 -29.81 16.58 17.81
N SER A 554 -28.63 16.59 17.21
CA SER A 554 -27.37 17.03 17.83
C SER A 554 -26.55 17.88 16.86
N ASN A 555 -25.94 18.94 17.36
CA ASN A 555 -24.88 19.69 16.69
C ASN A 555 -23.61 19.73 17.56
N ILE A 556 -23.52 18.81 18.53
CA ILE A 556 -22.47 18.77 19.52
C ILE A 556 -21.39 17.80 19.05
N ASP A 557 -20.16 18.30 18.91
CA ASP A 557 -18.99 17.47 18.62
C ASP A 557 -18.78 16.42 19.72
N ARG A 558 -18.39 15.20 19.33
CA ARG A 558 -18.10 14.08 20.24
C ARG A 558 -19.28 13.63 21.10
N ALA A 559 -20.51 14.00 20.73
CA ALA A 559 -21.71 13.53 21.40
C ALA A 559 -21.85 12.00 21.33
N LYS A 560 -22.28 11.40 22.45
CA LYS A 560 -22.64 9.99 22.54
C LYS A 560 -24.15 9.87 22.63
N ILE A 561 -24.77 9.32 21.59
CA ILE A 561 -26.22 9.25 21.42
C ILE A 561 -26.64 7.79 21.47
N VAL A 562 -27.55 7.46 22.38
CA VAL A 562 -28.21 6.15 22.43
C VAL A 562 -29.68 6.35 22.15
N PHE A 563 -30.24 5.60 21.20
CA PHE A 563 -31.65 5.74 20.82
C PHE A 563 -32.42 4.43 20.93
N SER A 564 -33.73 4.55 21.17
CA SER A 564 -34.61 3.39 21.35
C SER A 564 -35.32 2.92 20.09
N SER A 565 -35.98 1.76 20.18
CA SER A 565 -36.85 1.22 19.12
C SER A 565 -37.99 2.14 18.65
N ASP A 566 -38.35 3.19 19.39
CA ASP A 566 -39.36 4.19 18.97
C ASP A 566 -38.78 5.32 18.11
N THR A 567 -37.47 5.54 18.15
CA THR A 567 -36.80 6.59 17.38
C THR A 567 -36.83 6.24 15.90
N THR A 568 -37.32 7.15 15.06
CA THR A 568 -37.39 7.01 13.60
C THR A 568 -36.42 7.92 12.87
N ASN A 569 -35.91 8.97 13.51
CA ASN A 569 -34.91 9.88 12.93
C ASN A 569 -33.82 10.24 13.94
N VAL A 570 -32.56 10.16 13.52
CA VAL A 570 -31.41 10.71 14.24
C VAL A 570 -30.66 11.63 13.29
N THR A 571 -30.50 12.88 13.71
CA THR A 571 -29.75 13.89 12.98
C THR A 571 -28.61 14.38 13.85
N SER A 572 -27.38 14.24 13.36
CA SER A 572 -26.18 14.73 14.03
C SER A 572 -25.40 15.61 13.06
N SER A 573 -24.79 16.68 13.52
CA SER A 573 -23.91 17.53 12.70
C SER A 573 -22.60 17.86 13.41
N GLY A 574 -22.38 17.30 14.60
CA GLY A 574 -21.12 17.39 15.33
C GLY A 574 -20.11 16.37 14.82
N VAL A 575 -18.84 16.74 14.86
CA VAL A 575 -17.68 15.92 14.43
C VAL A 575 -17.39 14.83 15.46
N SER A 576 -16.97 13.65 14.99
CA SER A 576 -16.64 12.47 15.81
C SER A 576 -17.76 12.02 16.76
N THR A 577 -19.02 12.07 16.29
CA THR A 577 -20.16 11.63 17.12
C THR A 577 -20.31 10.12 17.13
N LEU A 578 -20.69 9.55 18.28
CA LEU A 578 -21.00 8.13 18.44
C LEU A 578 -22.52 7.97 18.57
N ILE A 579 -23.11 7.18 17.68
CA ILE A 579 -24.56 6.96 17.64
C ILE A 579 -24.82 5.46 17.74
N VAL A 580 -25.61 5.03 18.73
CA VAL A 580 -25.81 3.61 19.05
C VAL A 580 -27.29 3.28 19.24
N SER A 581 -27.73 2.20 18.60
CA SER A 581 -29.06 1.61 18.85
C SER A 581 -29.10 0.88 20.20
N ASP A 582 -30.22 0.94 20.90
CA ASP A 582 -30.45 0.20 22.15
C ASP A 582 -30.48 -1.35 21.99
N GLY A 583 -30.40 -1.84 20.75
CA GLY A 583 -30.36 -3.26 20.41
C GLY A 583 -31.73 -3.95 20.38
N VAL A 584 -32.84 -3.21 20.58
CA VAL A 584 -34.18 -3.79 20.58
C VAL A 584 -34.62 -4.14 19.15
N THR A 585 -35.02 -5.41 18.94
CA THR A 585 -35.56 -5.89 17.67
C THR A 585 -36.94 -5.29 17.40
N THR A 586 -37.10 -4.64 16.24
CA THR A 586 -38.37 -4.09 15.78
C THR A 586 -38.38 -3.96 14.26
N ASN A 587 -39.57 -3.92 13.64
CA ASN A 587 -39.72 -3.66 12.21
C ASN A 587 -39.84 -2.16 11.89
N LYS A 588 -39.83 -1.28 12.90
CA LYS A 588 -39.83 0.18 12.69
C LYS A 588 -38.47 0.60 12.16
N SER A 589 -38.45 1.28 11.01
CA SER A 589 -37.22 1.79 10.43
C SER A 589 -36.73 3.06 11.11
N VAL A 590 -35.42 3.29 11.07
CA VAL A 590 -34.79 4.54 11.50
C VAL A 590 -33.91 5.11 10.40
N THR A 591 -33.96 6.42 10.21
CA THR A 591 -33.03 7.15 9.35
C THR A 591 -32.00 7.87 10.21
N ILE A 592 -30.72 7.68 9.89
CA ILE A 592 -29.59 8.32 10.59
C ILE A 592 -28.83 9.17 9.59
N ASP A 593 -28.76 10.46 9.86
CA ASP A 593 -28.09 11.47 9.03
C ASP A 593 -27.09 12.24 9.88
N THR A 594 -25.80 12.12 9.56
CA THR A 594 -24.70 12.79 10.28
C THR A 594 -24.20 14.05 9.57
N GLY A 595 -24.85 14.46 8.48
CA GLY A 595 -24.43 15.60 7.67
C GLY A 595 -22.98 15.46 7.19
N LEU A 596 -22.29 16.58 7.06
CA LEU A 596 -20.89 16.64 6.61
C LEU A 596 -19.87 16.33 7.73
N ALA A 597 -20.29 15.67 8.81
CA ALA A 597 -19.45 15.39 9.96
C ALA A 597 -19.07 13.90 10.03
N SER A 598 -17.84 13.62 10.46
CA SER A 598 -17.41 12.25 10.77
C SER A 598 -18.19 11.72 11.96
N ALA A 599 -18.54 10.44 11.92
CA ALA A 599 -19.32 9.79 12.97
C ALA A 599 -19.11 8.27 12.95
N PHE A 600 -19.27 7.66 14.11
CA PHE A 600 -19.35 6.20 14.26
C PHE A 600 -20.80 5.83 14.57
N ILE A 601 -21.44 5.06 13.69
CA ILE A 601 -22.85 4.73 13.79
C ILE A 601 -23.01 3.22 13.94
N TYR A 602 -23.57 2.80 15.07
CA TYR A 602 -23.95 1.42 15.35
C TYR A 602 -25.47 1.23 15.25
N GLY A 603 -25.89 0.68 14.11
CA GLY A 603 -27.23 0.19 13.88
C GLY A 603 -27.60 -0.99 14.79
N GLY A 604 -28.89 -1.35 14.78
CA GLY A 604 -29.43 -2.43 15.61
C GLY A 604 -30.05 -3.55 14.79
N ARG A 605 -30.89 -4.36 15.43
CA ARG A 605 -31.64 -5.47 14.79
C ARG A 605 -32.92 -4.98 14.09
N ARG A 606 -32.88 -3.80 13.48
CA ARG A 606 -34.04 -3.16 12.85
C ARG A 606 -33.63 -2.47 11.55
N PRO A 607 -34.56 -2.26 10.60
CA PRO A 607 -34.24 -1.60 9.34
C PRO A 607 -33.64 -0.22 9.56
N THR A 608 -32.42 0.00 9.06
CA THR A 608 -31.71 1.27 9.24
C THR A 608 -31.34 1.85 7.89
N THR A 609 -31.68 3.12 7.67
CA THR A 609 -31.25 3.89 6.51
C THR A 609 -30.20 4.90 6.96
N PHE A 610 -28.96 4.69 6.53
CA PHE A 610 -27.86 5.63 6.71
C PHE A 610 -27.84 6.63 5.56
N ILE A 611 -27.68 7.92 5.86
CA ILE A 611 -27.48 8.96 4.84
C ILE A 611 -25.98 9.25 4.76
N GLY A 612 -25.37 8.88 3.63
CA GLY A 612 -23.95 9.04 3.39
C GLY A 612 -23.62 10.41 2.78
N HIS A 613 -22.52 10.99 3.25
CA HIS A 613 -22.09 12.34 2.88
C HIS A 613 -20.64 12.43 2.38
N LEU A 614 -19.90 11.32 2.40
CA LEU A 614 -18.46 11.26 2.14
C LEU A 614 -17.67 12.12 3.12
N ALA A 615 -18.00 12.01 4.40
CA ALA A 615 -17.42 12.83 5.47
C ALA A 615 -16.51 12.03 6.41
N GLY A 616 -16.16 10.79 6.05
CA GLY A 616 -15.41 9.88 6.91
C GLY A 616 -16.30 9.25 7.99
N ALA A 617 -17.57 9.00 7.70
CA ALA A 617 -18.47 8.32 8.61
C ALA A 617 -18.33 6.79 8.47
N ASP A 618 -18.43 6.08 9.61
CA ASP A 618 -18.44 4.61 9.68
C ASP A 618 -19.80 4.09 10.12
N PHE A 619 -20.49 3.41 9.20
CA PHE A 619 -21.85 2.89 9.41
C PHE A 619 -21.86 1.36 9.58
N THR A 620 -22.19 0.85 10.77
CA THR A 620 -22.48 -0.58 10.93
C THR A 620 -23.97 -0.85 11.03
N GLY A 621 -24.48 -1.72 10.16
CA GLY A 621 -25.87 -2.17 10.15
C GLY A 621 -26.25 -3.12 11.29
N GLY A 622 -25.33 -3.45 12.20
CA GLY A 622 -25.57 -4.44 13.24
C GLY A 622 -25.48 -5.86 12.67
N VAL A 623 -26.52 -6.68 12.83
CA VAL A 623 -26.41 -8.15 12.73
C VAL A 623 -26.96 -8.78 11.44
N ASP A 624 -27.79 -8.04 10.70
CA ASP A 624 -28.49 -8.54 9.52
C ASP A 624 -28.40 -7.50 8.41
N SER A 625 -27.55 -7.76 7.42
CA SER A 625 -27.29 -6.83 6.34
C SER A 625 -28.51 -6.55 5.45
N SER A 626 -29.46 -7.49 5.39
CA SER A 626 -30.67 -7.39 4.56
C SER A 626 -31.63 -6.29 5.00
N LEU A 627 -31.49 -5.81 6.24
CA LEU A 627 -32.34 -4.77 6.81
C LEU A 627 -31.78 -3.36 6.57
N ASN A 628 -30.52 -3.23 6.14
CA ASN A 628 -29.81 -1.95 6.16
C ASN A 628 -29.60 -1.38 4.77
N THR A 629 -29.81 -0.07 4.67
CA THR A 629 -29.66 0.71 3.44
C THR A 629 -28.68 1.85 3.67
N ILE A 630 -27.69 2.02 2.79
CA ILE A 630 -26.91 3.26 2.69
C ILE A 630 -27.45 4.10 1.53
N SER A 631 -27.64 5.40 1.76
CA SER A 631 -28.23 6.32 0.79
C SER A 631 -27.32 7.49 0.50
N TYR A 632 -26.91 7.61 -0.76
CA TYR A 632 -26.16 8.74 -1.31
C TYR A 632 -27.03 9.64 -2.19
N ALA A 633 -28.36 9.56 -2.07
CA ALA A 633 -29.30 10.32 -2.93
C ALA A 633 -29.07 11.85 -2.94
N GLY A 634 -28.43 12.40 -1.90
CA GLY A 634 -28.05 13.81 -1.82
C GLY A 634 -26.78 14.17 -2.60
N GLN A 635 -25.95 13.20 -2.97
CA GLN A 635 -24.67 13.41 -3.64
C GLN A 635 -24.86 13.69 -5.12
N THR A 636 -24.22 14.74 -5.62
CA THR A 636 -24.24 15.10 -7.06
C THR A 636 -22.94 14.72 -7.78
N GLN A 637 -21.95 14.25 -7.04
CA GLN A 637 -20.65 13.84 -7.55
C GLN A 637 -20.71 12.40 -8.07
N ASP A 638 -19.72 12.04 -8.90
CA ASP A 638 -19.55 10.65 -9.33
C ASP A 638 -18.98 9.84 -8.15
N LEU A 639 -19.50 8.63 -7.94
CA LEU A 639 -19.21 7.80 -6.76
C LEU A 639 -18.79 6.40 -7.17
N LEU A 640 -17.79 5.85 -6.47
CA LEU A 640 -17.52 4.43 -6.37
C LEU A 640 -18.15 3.94 -5.06
N ILE A 641 -19.10 3.00 -5.12
CA ILE A 641 -19.73 2.36 -3.97
C ILE A 641 -19.38 0.87 -4.01
N ASP A 642 -18.50 0.41 -3.14
CA ASP A 642 -18.02 -0.96 -3.11
C ASP A 642 -18.59 -1.72 -1.91
N LEU A 643 -19.60 -2.57 -2.14
CA LEU A 643 -20.21 -3.39 -1.10
C LEU A 643 -19.30 -4.55 -0.65
N THR A 644 -18.27 -4.90 -1.43
CA THR A 644 -17.30 -5.96 -1.07
C THR A 644 -16.24 -5.47 -0.10
N GLN A 645 -15.91 -4.18 -0.18
CA GLN A 645 -14.98 -3.49 0.72
C GLN A 645 -15.70 -2.73 1.83
N GLY A 646 -17.00 -2.48 1.66
CA GLY A 646 -17.79 -1.71 2.60
C GLY A 646 -17.42 -0.24 2.56
N THR A 647 -17.27 0.36 1.38
CA THR A 647 -16.85 1.76 1.22
C THR A 647 -17.64 2.49 0.15
N ALA A 648 -17.73 3.81 0.25
CA ALA A 648 -18.07 4.66 -0.87
C ALA A 648 -17.14 5.87 -0.94
N THR A 649 -16.72 6.26 -2.14
CA THR A 649 -15.75 7.34 -2.35
C THR A 649 -16.04 8.12 -3.64
N ASN A 650 -15.68 9.39 -3.67
CA ASN A 650 -15.60 10.20 -4.90
C ASN A 650 -14.15 10.33 -5.43
N GLY A 651 -13.20 9.57 -4.86
CA GLY A 651 -11.76 9.65 -5.16
C GLY A 651 -10.97 10.65 -4.31
N LEU A 652 -11.64 11.46 -3.47
CA LEU A 652 -10.99 12.41 -2.55
C LEU A 652 -11.37 12.17 -1.09
N THR A 653 -12.61 11.75 -0.86
CA THR A 653 -13.23 11.54 0.45
C THR A 653 -14.06 10.27 0.43
N TYR A 654 -14.16 9.57 1.55
CA TYR A 654 -14.88 8.30 1.64
C TYR A 654 -15.75 8.19 2.90
N ASP A 655 -16.73 7.30 2.86
CA ASP A 655 -17.43 6.73 4.02
C ASP A 655 -17.19 5.21 4.05
N SER A 656 -17.19 4.60 5.24
CA SER A 656 -17.15 3.15 5.42
C SER A 656 -18.47 2.61 5.94
N PHE A 657 -18.79 1.36 5.61
CA PHE A 657 -19.96 0.68 6.11
C PHE A 657 -19.81 -0.83 6.17
N THR A 658 -20.43 -1.45 7.16
CA THR A 658 -20.49 -2.90 7.35
C THR A 658 -21.93 -3.36 7.53
N ASN A 659 -22.23 -4.59 7.13
CA ASN A 659 -23.58 -5.18 7.21
C ASN A 659 -24.65 -4.29 6.54
N VAL A 660 -24.35 -3.86 5.32
CA VAL A 660 -25.29 -3.15 4.42
C VAL A 660 -25.38 -3.92 3.12
N SER A 661 -26.60 -4.26 2.69
CA SER A 661 -26.83 -4.88 1.38
C SER A 661 -27.71 -4.04 0.45
N SER A 662 -28.33 -2.96 0.94
CA SER A 662 -29.13 -2.05 0.10
C SER A 662 -28.44 -0.72 -0.12
N VAL A 663 -28.44 -0.22 -1.37
CA VAL A 663 -27.84 1.05 -1.77
C VAL A 663 -28.88 1.91 -2.47
N ILE A 664 -28.97 3.19 -2.10
CA ILE A 664 -29.64 4.22 -2.89
C ILE A 664 -28.55 5.08 -3.52
N ALA A 665 -28.39 4.96 -4.84
CA ALA A 665 -27.35 5.63 -5.60
C ALA A 665 -27.50 7.16 -5.59
N GLY A 666 -26.38 7.86 -5.78
CA GLY A 666 -26.35 9.31 -5.91
C GLY A 666 -26.83 9.81 -7.27
N GLN A 667 -26.82 11.13 -7.45
CA GLN A 667 -27.25 11.80 -8.68
C GLN A 667 -26.15 11.88 -9.75
N GLY A 668 -24.87 11.67 -9.41
CA GLY A 668 -23.76 11.59 -10.36
C GLY A 668 -23.67 10.23 -11.07
N ASN A 669 -22.54 9.93 -11.72
CA ASN A 669 -22.28 8.56 -12.20
C ASN A 669 -21.91 7.67 -11.01
N ASN A 670 -22.59 6.56 -10.80
CA ASN A 670 -22.26 5.63 -9.72
C ASN A 670 -21.66 4.34 -10.28
N TYR A 671 -20.52 3.92 -9.74
CA TYR A 671 -19.91 2.62 -9.98
C TYR A 671 -20.12 1.76 -8.74
N ILE A 672 -21.01 0.76 -8.85
CA ILE A 672 -21.45 -0.04 -7.71
C ILE A 672 -20.89 -1.45 -7.83
N VAL A 673 -20.11 -1.89 -6.84
CA VAL A 673 -19.59 -3.27 -6.76
C VAL A 673 -20.48 -4.07 -5.81
N ALA A 674 -21.15 -5.10 -6.34
CA ALA A 674 -21.97 -6.01 -5.53
C ALA A 674 -21.10 -6.98 -4.72
N ASN A 675 -21.58 -7.39 -3.55
CA ASN A 675 -20.98 -8.46 -2.76
C ASN A 675 -21.81 -9.75 -2.84
N SER A 676 -21.42 -10.78 -2.10
CA SER A 676 -22.09 -12.09 -2.16
C SER A 676 -23.44 -12.15 -1.42
N ALA A 677 -23.90 -11.07 -0.80
CA ALA A 677 -25.21 -11.01 -0.15
C ALA A 677 -26.30 -10.66 -1.16
N ALA A 678 -27.58 -10.87 -0.83
CA ALA A 678 -28.69 -10.38 -1.66
C ALA A 678 -28.73 -8.84 -1.63
N ASN A 679 -28.15 -8.19 -2.64
CA ASN A 679 -28.02 -6.74 -2.71
C ASN A 679 -29.26 -6.10 -3.36
N LYS A 680 -29.59 -4.88 -2.94
CA LYS A 680 -30.67 -4.09 -3.55
C LYS A 680 -30.15 -2.73 -4.00
N PHE A 681 -30.27 -2.43 -5.28
CA PHE A 681 -29.83 -1.16 -5.87
C PHE A 681 -31.03 -0.28 -6.21
N GLY A 682 -31.12 0.90 -5.62
CA GLY A 682 -32.21 1.86 -5.81
C GLY A 682 -31.71 3.30 -6.02
N GLY A 683 -32.63 4.28 -5.96
CA GLY A 683 -32.31 5.70 -6.25
C GLY A 683 -32.56 6.10 -7.71
N TYR A 684 -33.19 5.21 -8.48
CA TYR A 684 -33.47 5.42 -9.91
C TYR A 684 -34.72 6.28 -10.17
N ASN A 685 -35.52 6.52 -9.13
CA ASN A 685 -36.78 7.24 -9.21
C ASN A 685 -36.54 8.73 -9.52
N VAL A 686 -37.04 9.22 -10.66
CA VAL A 686 -37.21 10.68 -10.86
C VAL A 686 -38.32 11.11 -9.90
N ALA A 687 -38.08 12.14 -9.09
CA ALA A 687 -39.09 12.68 -8.16
C ALA A 687 -40.43 12.87 -8.89
N LYS A 688 -41.40 12.01 -8.57
CA LYS A 688 -42.77 12.11 -9.07
C LYS A 688 -43.40 13.34 -8.41
N SER A 689 -43.19 14.54 -8.97
CA SER A 689 -44.10 15.65 -8.65
C SER A 689 -45.48 15.23 -9.15
N ALA A 690 -46.45 15.18 -8.25
CA ALA A 690 -47.83 14.82 -8.53
C ALA A 690 -48.37 15.59 -9.75
N ALA A 691 -48.50 14.91 -10.89
CA ALA A 691 -49.24 15.42 -12.04
C ALA A 691 -50.59 14.71 -12.08
N THR A 692 -51.63 15.41 -11.64
CA THR A 692 -53.01 15.11 -12.02
C THR A 692 -53.12 15.05 -13.55
N ALA A 693 -53.90 14.11 -14.05
CA ALA A 693 -54.15 13.89 -15.47
C ALA A 693 -54.48 15.19 -16.23
N ASN A 694 -53.93 15.31 -17.45
CA ASN A 694 -54.16 16.32 -18.49
C ASN A 694 -53.36 17.63 -18.40
N THR A 695 -52.06 17.59 -18.76
CA THR A 695 -51.38 18.72 -19.43
C THR A 695 -50.14 18.19 -20.20
N PRO A 696 -49.82 18.66 -21.42
CA PRO A 696 -48.73 18.11 -22.22
C PRO A 696 -47.36 18.59 -21.74
N SER A 697 -46.40 17.66 -21.75
CA SER A 697 -44.95 17.86 -21.82
C SER A 697 -44.36 19.04 -21.02
N VAL A 698 -44.04 18.80 -19.75
CA VAL A 698 -43.11 19.65 -19.01
C VAL A 698 -41.70 19.23 -19.37
N THR A 699 -41.00 20.05 -20.16
CA THR A 699 -39.54 19.99 -20.31
C THR A 699 -38.90 20.32 -18.96
N ILE A 700 -38.33 19.32 -18.29
CA ILE A 700 -37.47 19.55 -17.13
C ILE A 700 -36.11 20.02 -17.67
N VAL A 701 -35.91 21.34 -17.68
CA VAL A 701 -34.60 21.95 -17.89
C VAL A 701 -33.83 21.91 -16.57
N GLY A 702 -32.69 21.22 -16.53
CA GLY A 702 -31.57 21.66 -15.69
C GLY A 702 -31.08 20.82 -14.50
N LYS A 703 -31.30 19.50 -14.42
CA LYS A 703 -30.47 18.62 -13.57
C LYS A 703 -30.22 17.28 -14.26
N THR A 704 -29.01 17.11 -14.81
CA THR A 704 -28.58 15.90 -15.51
C THR A 704 -28.13 14.87 -14.48
N VAL A 705 -28.99 13.91 -14.15
CA VAL A 705 -28.58 12.67 -13.47
C VAL A 705 -27.82 11.84 -14.49
N LYS A 706 -26.62 11.33 -14.17
CA LYS A 706 -25.74 10.63 -15.13
C LYS A 706 -25.89 9.09 -15.07
N ASN A 707 -24.99 8.32 -15.67
CA ASN A 707 -25.12 6.86 -15.88
C ASN A 707 -24.48 6.03 -14.77
N ASP A 708 -25.11 4.91 -14.43
CA ASP A 708 -24.67 4.02 -13.35
C ASP A 708 -24.12 2.70 -13.92
N ILE A 709 -23.11 2.12 -13.29
CA ILE A 709 -22.50 0.83 -13.63
C ILE A 709 -22.57 -0.08 -12.41
N ILE A 710 -23.02 -1.33 -12.59
CA ILE A 710 -23.08 -2.36 -11.54
C ILE A 710 -22.17 -3.52 -11.95
N LEU A 711 -21.30 -3.94 -11.04
CA LEU A 711 -20.37 -5.05 -11.20
C LEU A 711 -20.67 -6.19 -10.24
N GLY A 712 -20.31 -7.41 -10.63
CA GLY A 712 -20.30 -8.57 -9.73
C GLY A 712 -21.69 -9.02 -9.26
N SER A 713 -22.76 -8.43 -9.81
CA SER A 713 -24.12 -8.74 -9.40
C SER A 713 -24.59 -10.09 -9.92
N ASP A 714 -25.43 -10.77 -9.15
CA ASP A 714 -25.90 -12.12 -9.45
C ASP A 714 -27.40 -12.33 -9.18
N ASN A 715 -27.90 -13.57 -9.23
CA ASN A 715 -29.34 -13.86 -9.07
C ASN A 715 -29.94 -13.62 -7.68
N LEU A 716 -29.13 -13.31 -6.68
CA LEU A 716 -29.59 -12.88 -5.36
C LEU A 716 -29.86 -11.38 -5.32
N ASP A 717 -29.33 -10.63 -6.28
CA ASP A 717 -29.41 -9.18 -6.30
C ASP A 717 -30.68 -8.68 -6.99
N THR A 718 -31.05 -7.43 -6.68
CA THR A 718 -32.21 -6.76 -7.27
C THR A 718 -31.92 -5.30 -7.62
N ILE A 719 -32.18 -4.92 -8.86
CA ILE A 719 -32.29 -3.52 -9.27
C ILE A 719 -33.75 -3.08 -9.08
N ASP A 720 -33.97 -2.10 -8.21
CA ASP A 720 -35.28 -1.56 -7.90
C ASP A 720 -35.65 -0.43 -8.87
N LEU A 721 -36.40 -0.79 -9.91
CA LEU A 721 -37.06 0.12 -10.85
C LEU A 721 -38.58 0.14 -10.64
N SER A 722 -39.04 -0.10 -9.41
CA SER A 722 -40.47 -0.24 -9.08
C SER A 722 -41.31 1.01 -9.34
N THR A 723 -40.71 2.13 -9.74
CA THR A 723 -41.43 3.33 -10.21
C THR A 723 -41.55 3.43 -11.73
N PHE A 724 -40.86 2.58 -12.48
CA PHE A 724 -40.91 2.50 -13.93
C PHE A 724 -41.85 1.38 -14.38
N ILE A 725 -42.51 1.56 -15.51
CA ILE A 725 -43.17 0.47 -16.23
C ILE A 725 -42.14 -0.19 -17.14
N SER A 726 -42.14 -1.52 -17.24
CA SER A 726 -41.18 -2.29 -18.03
C SER A 726 -41.05 -1.76 -19.48
N SER A 727 -42.18 -1.46 -20.11
CA SER A 727 -42.25 -0.92 -21.48
C SER A 727 -41.66 0.50 -21.67
N SER A 728 -41.37 1.23 -20.59
CA SER A 728 -40.74 2.56 -20.66
C SER A 728 -39.21 2.51 -20.64
N ILE A 729 -38.64 1.34 -20.40
CA ILE A 729 -37.19 1.13 -20.32
C ILE A 729 -36.68 0.59 -21.65
N SER A 730 -35.61 1.18 -22.17
CA SER A 730 -34.91 0.60 -23.32
C SER A 730 -33.85 -0.38 -22.84
N GLU A 731 -33.86 -1.60 -23.35
CA GLU A 731 -32.82 -2.58 -23.07
C GLU A 731 -31.86 -2.68 -24.25
N THR A 732 -30.57 -2.45 -24.01
CA THR A 732 -29.52 -2.59 -25.02
C THR A 732 -28.43 -3.50 -24.50
N ARG A 733 -28.07 -4.53 -25.27
CA ARG A 733 -26.91 -5.36 -24.97
C ARG A 733 -25.66 -4.75 -25.60
N THR A 734 -24.61 -4.58 -24.81
CA THR A 734 -23.28 -4.17 -25.27
C THR A 734 -22.27 -5.23 -24.79
N ASP A 735 -21.75 -6.04 -25.71
CA ASP A 735 -20.96 -7.25 -25.39
C ASP A 735 -21.67 -8.20 -24.40
N ASN A 736 -21.11 -8.40 -23.20
CA ASN A 736 -21.74 -9.19 -22.13
C ASN A 736 -22.59 -8.36 -21.17
N ASN A 737 -22.68 -7.04 -21.37
CA ASN A 737 -23.34 -6.13 -20.45
C ASN A 737 -24.80 -5.88 -20.86
N LEU A 738 -25.66 -5.69 -19.87
CA LEU A 738 -27.03 -5.19 -20.04
C LEU A 738 -27.06 -3.69 -19.76
N VAL A 739 -27.55 -2.89 -20.69
CA VAL A 739 -27.77 -1.45 -20.52
C VAL A 739 -29.26 -1.17 -20.47
N LEU A 740 -29.75 -0.72 -19.32
CA LEU A 740 -31.13 -0.28 -19.08
C LEU A 740 -31.21 1.24 -19.21
N GLY A 741 -31.80 1.75 -20.28
CA GLY A 741 -32.07 3.17 -20.48
C GLY A 741 -33.36 3.58 -19.78
N LEU A 742 -33.25 4.47 -18.79
CA LEU A 742 -34.38 4.91 -17.95
C LEU A 742 -35.11 6.13 -18.50
N ASN A 743 -34.40 7.03 -19.18
CA ASN A 743 -34.84 8.29 -19.81
C ASN A 743 -33.68 8.82 -20.70
N PRO A 744 -33.83 9.88 -21.53
CA PRO A 744 -32.82 10.29 -22.51
C PRO A 744 -31.39 10.55 -21.99
N ASN A 745 -31.23 10.73 -20.67
CA ASN A 745 -29.97 11.10 -20.04
C ASN A 745 -29.53 10.14 -18.90
N ARG A 746 -30.19 8.99 -18.69
CA ARG A 746 -29.83 8.05 -17.61
C ARG A 746 -29.89 6.60 -18.07
N SER A 747 -28.81 5.85 -17.88
CA SER A 747 -28.77 4.41 -18.05
C SER A 747 -28.15 3.70 -16.84
N ILE A 748 -28.52 2.43 -16.64
CA ILE A 748 -27.83 1.49 -15.76
C ILE A 748 -27.15 0.44 -16.62
N THR A 749 -25.85 0.27 -16.48
CA THR A 749 -25.08 -0.80 -17.13
C THR A 749 -24.77 -1.89 -16.12
N VAL A 750 -25.30 -3.08 -16.31
CA VAL A 750 -24.93 -4.27 -15.52
C VAL A 750 -23.85 -5.02 -16.29
N GLN A 751 -22.65 -5.08 -15.72
CA GLN A 751 -21.52 -5.75 -16.35
C GLN A 751 -21.72 -7.28 -16.33
N ASP A 752 -21.33 -7.94 -17.41
CA ASP A 752 -21.32 -9.41 -17.53
C ASP A 752 -22.67 -10.11 -17.32
N TYR A 753 -23.78 -9.36 -17.35
CA TYR A 753 -25.14 -9.86 -17.24
C TYR A 753 -25.43 -11.05 -18.17
N TYR A 754 -24.84 -11.07 -19.36
CA TYR A 754 -25.02 -12.14 -20.35
C TYR A 754 -23.90 -13.18 -20.37
N ALA A 755 -22.82 -13.01 -19.59
CA ALA A 755 -21.72 -13.96 -19.50
C ALA A 755 -22.09 -15.21 -18.67
N SER A 756 -23.10 -15.11 -17.80
CA SER A 756 -23.55 -16.21 -16.95
C SER A 756 -25.09 -16.35 -16.91
N ASN A 757 -25.56 -17.48 -16.39
CA ASN A 757 -26.98 -17.70 -16.08
C ASN A 757 -27.36 -17.17 -14.68
N ASN A 758 -26.41 -16.61 -13.92
CA ASN A 758 -26.59 -16.10 -12.57
C ASN A 758 -26.83 -14.58 -12.62
N ARG A 759 -28.05 -14.16 -12.94
CA ARG A 759 -28.37 -12.78 -13.37
C ARG A 759 -29.16 -12.00 -12.34
N VAL A 760 -28.81 -10.72 -12.16
CA VAL A 760 -29.54 -9.77 -11.30
C VAL A 760 -31.03 -9.70 -11.64
N ASN A 761 -31.87 -9.65 -10.60
CA ASN A 761 -33.30 -9.44 -10.76
C ASN A 761 -33.60 -7.97 -11.02
N ILE A 762 -34.60 -7.67 -11.85
CA ILE A 762 -35.04 -6.29 -12.10
C ILE A 762 -36.52 -6.20 -11.73
N LEU A 763 -36.85 -5.25 -10.84
CA LEU A 763 -38.20 -5.04 -10.34
C LEU A 763 -38.85 -3.83 -11.03
N PHE A 764 -40.01 -4.02 -11.67
CA PHE A 764 -40.82 -2.93 -12.26
C PHE A 764 -42.17 -2.75 -11.55
N SER A 765 -42.85 -1.63 -11.83
CA SER A 765 -44.18 -1.32 -11.30
C SER A 765 -45.31 -2.20 -11.87
N ASP A 766 -45.13 -2.78 -13.06
CA ASP A 766 -46.13 -3.55 -13.81
C ASP A 766 -45.85 -5.07 -13.83
N SER A 767 -44.76 -5.52 -13.21
CA SER A 767 -44.39 -6.93 -13.09
C SER A 767 -44.24 -7.34 -11.62
N ALA A 768 -45.15 -8.19 -11.14
CA ALA A 768 -45.06 -8.79 -9.80
C ALA A 768 -44.16 -10.05 -9.76
N GLU A 769 -43.64 -10.50 -10.91
CA GLU A 769 -42.75 -11.66 -11.01
C GLU A 769 -41.46 -11.34 -11.78
N ASN A 770 -40.36 -11.95 -11.30
CA ASN A 770 -38.98 -11.82 -11.75
C ASN A 770 -38.82 -11.82 -13.27
N PHE A 771 -38.04 -10.88 -13.79
CA PHE A 771 -37.70 -10.66 -15.20
C PHE A 771 -36.87 -11.78 -15.86
N ASN A 772 -36.88 -13.01 -15.33
CA ASN A 772 -36.05 -14.12 -15.80
C ASN A 772 -36.72 -15.04 -16.83
N ASN A 773 -38.00 -14.82 -17.20
CA ASN A 773 -38.75 -15.71 -18.10
C ASN A 773 -39.38 -15.06 -19.35
N ALA A 774 -39.13 -13.78 -19.65
CA ALA A 774 -39.61 -13.16 -20.89
C ALA A 774 -38.51 -13.15 -21.96
N LEU A 775 -38.60 -14.10 -22.90
CA LEU A 775 -37.86 -14.22 -24.16
C LEU A 775 -36.33 -14.03 -24.09
N ILE A 776 -35.63 -15.16 -23.95
CA ILE A 776 -34.28 -15.32 -24.50
C ILE A 776 -34.34 -15.06 -26.01
N LEU A 777 -34.10 -13.83 -26.45
CA LEU A 777 -33.40 -13.62 -27.71
C LEU A 777 -31.91 -13.71 -27.36
N GLN A 778 -31.38 -14.94 -27.28
CA GLN A 778 -29.96 -15.10 -27.59
C GLN A 778 -29.74 -14.41 -28.93
N PRO A 779 -28.69 -13.57 -29.09
CA PRO A 779 -28.40 -12.98 -30.37
C PRO A 779 -28.40 -14.11 -31.40
N THR A 780 -29.36 -14.10 -32.32
CA THR A 780 -29.45 -15.15 -33.33
C THR A 780 -28.38 -14.82 -34.35
N ILE A 781 -27.16 -15.25 -34.03
CA ILE A 781 -26.02 -15.14 -34.91
C ILE A 781 -26.12 -16.24 -35.93
N LYS A 782 -25.92 -15.89 -37.20
CA LYS A 782 -25.98 -16.83 -38.30
C LYS A 782 -24.92 -16.48 -39.33
N LEU A 783 -24.14 -17.47 -39.74
CA LEU A 783 -23.31 -17.44 -40.93
C LEU A 783 -23.97 -18.30 -42.00
N SER A 784 -24.30 -17.72 -43.14
CA SER A 784 -24.96 -18.45 -44.23
C SER A 784 -24.25 -18.22 -45.54
N LYS A 785 -23.97 -19.30 -46.28
CA LYS A 785 -23.51 -19.21 -47.67
C LYS A 785 -24.67 -18.76 -48.56
N ILE A 786 -24.54 -17.60 -49.20
CA ILE A 786 -25.60 -16.99 -50.03
C ILE A 786 -25.30 -17.05 -51.54
N SER A 787 -24.06 -17.37 -51.92
CA SER A 787 -23.61 -17.59 -53.29
C SER A 787 -22.46 -18.60 -53.28
N ASP A 788 -21.84 -18.88 -54.44
CA ASP A 788 -20.78 -19.91 -54.56
C ASP A 788 -19.61 -19.71 -53.59
N ASP A 789 -19.25 -18.47 -53.30
CA ASP A 789 -18.12 -18.09 -52.44
C ASP A 789 -18.39 -16.87 -51.53
N ILE A 790 -19.67 -16.50 -51.35
CA ILE A 790 -20.08 -15.35 -50.54
C ILE A 790 -20.90 -15.81 -49.34
N PHE A 791 -20.57 -15.26 -48.17
CA PHE A 791 -21.20 -15.59 -46.89
C PHE A 791 -21.89 -14.35 -46.31
N ASN A 792 -23.16 -14.45 -45.96
CA ASN A 792 -23.81 -13.43 -45.15
C ASN A 792 -23.56 -13.72 -43.67
N ILE A 793 -23.01 -12.75 -42.95
CA ILE A 793 -22.90 -12.81 -41.49
C ILE A 793 -23.98 -11.90 -40.89
N SER A 794 -24.84 -12.47 -40.06
CA SER A 794 -25.94 -11.76 -39.44
C SER A 794 -26.02 -12.04 -37.96
N ASN A 795 -26.64 -11.11 -37.25
CA ASN A 795 -26.95 -11.15 -35.83
C ASN A 795 -28.24 -10.38 -35.61
N SER A 796 -29.04 -10.76 -34.61
CA SER A 796 -30.21 -9.99 -34.17
C SER A 796 -29.83 -8.68 -33.45
N ILE A 797 -28.54 -8.38 -33.30
CA ILE A 797 -27.96 -7.08 -32.90
C ILE A 797 -27.07 -6.49 -34.01
N ALA A 798 -26.58 -5.25 -33.84
CA ALA A 798 -25.91 -4.48 -34.90
C ALA A 798 -24.55 -5.05 -35.39
N LYS A 799 -23.86 -5.86 -34.59
CA LYS A 799 -22.53 -6.42 -34.88
C LYS A 799 -22.54 -7.94 -34.83
N SER A 800 -21.68 -8.58 -35.63
CA SER A 800 -21.50 -10.02 -35.64
C SER A 800 -20.00 -10.37 -35.70
N LYS A 801 -19.60 -11.48 -35.06
CA LYS A 801 -18.19 -11.88 -34.95
C LYS A 801 -17.95 -13.19 -35.70
N LEU A 802 -16.90 -13.20 -36.52
CA LEU A 802 -16.43 -14.35 -37.29
C LEU A 802 -15.18 -14.92 -36.62
N GLN A 803 -15.20 -16.19 -36.27
CA GLN A 803 -14.00 -16.94 -35.90
C GLN A 803 -13.46 -17.66 -37.13
N VAL A 804 -12.17 -17.50 -37.37
CA VAL A 804 -11.42 -18.23 -38.41
C VAL A 804 -10.32 -19.04 -37.75
N THR A 805 -10.27 -20.33 -38.04
CA THR A 805 -9.32 -21.28 -37.43
C THR A 805 -8.50 -21.94 -38.53
N LEU A 806 -7.16 -21.85 -38.44
CA LEU A 806 -6.25 -22.58 -39.32
C LEU A 806 -6.23 -24.08 -38.98
N THR A 807 -6.54 -24.94 -39.95
CA THR A 807 -6.65 -26.39 -39.73
C THR A 807 -5.64 -27.22 -40.53
N GLU A 808 -5.27 -26.78 -41.73
CA GLU A 808 -4.26 -27.44 -42.56
C GLU A 808 -3.52 -26.41 -43.41
N ARG A 809 -2.24 -26.66 -43.68
CA ARG A 809 -1.44 -25.88 -44.64
C ARG A 809 -0.46 -26.79 -45.37
N ASN A 810 -0.38 -26.67 -46.68
CA ASN A 810 0.53 -27.47 -47.51
C ASN A 810 1.16 -26.67 -48.67
N SER A 811 1.23 -25.34 -48.54
CA SER A 811 1.97 -24.50 -49.48
C SER A 811 3.48 -24.45 -49.15
N ASN A 812 4.28 -24.16 -50.17
CA ASN A 812 5.68 -23.71 -50.03
C ASN A 812 5.79 -22.18 -50.03
N LEU A 813 4.68 -21.46 -50.13
CA LEU A 813 4.58 -20.00 -50.08
C LEU A 813 4.02 -19.59 -48.72
N VAL A 814 4.44 -18.43 -48.21
CA VAL A 814 3.81 -17.80 -47.05
C VAL A 814 2.70 -16.87 -47.52
N ASN A 815 1.49 -17.42 -47.55
CA ASN A 815 0.30 -16.73 -48.03
C ASN A 815 -0.44 -16.02 -46.89
N GLU A 816 -1.03 -14.87 -47.19
CA GLU A 816 -1.91 -14.16 -46.27
C GLU A 816 -3.38 -14.32 -46.66
N LEU A 817 -4.18 -14.75 -45.69
CA LEU A 817 -5.64 -14.85 -45.85
C LEU A 817 -6.29 -13.53 -45.42
N GLY A 818 -7.14 -13.01 -46.29
CA GLY A 818 -7.95 -11.82 -46.05
C GLY A 818 -9.44 -12.08 -46.23
N VAL A 819 -10.26 -11.22 -45.64
CA VAL A 819 -11.72 -11.17 -45.84
C VAL A 819 -12.14 -9.74 -46.13
N PHE A 820 -13.05 -9.55 -47.07
CA PHE A 820 -13.55 -8.23 -47.45
C PHE A 820 -15.07 -8.25 -47.63
N THR A 821 -15.68 -7.06 -47.60
CA THR A 821 -17.13 -6.92 -47.73
C THR A 821 -17.56 -6.56 -49.16
N VAL A 822 -18.61 -7.22 -49.63
CA VAL A 822 -19.25 -6.98 -50.94
C VAL A 822 -20.68 -6.48 -50.76
N ASP A 823 -21.21 -5.78 -51.75
CA ASP A 823 -22.52 -5.12 -51.67
C ASP A 823 -23.68 -6.10 -51.89
N ASP A 824 -23.46 -7.18 -52.65
CA ASP A 824 -24.51 -8.13 -53.07
C ASP A 824 -24.00 -9.57 -53.27
N ALA A 825 -24.92 -10.47 -53.64
CA ALA A 825 -24.64 -11.89 -53.87
C ALA A 825 -23.90 -12.17 -55.21
N GLN A 826 -23.70 -11.15 -56.04
CA GLN A 826 -22.85 -11.22 -57.24
C GLN A 826 -21.40 -10.80 -56.92
N GLY A 827 -21.16 -10.30 -55.71
CA GLY A 827 -19.84 -9.89 -55.26
C GLY A 827 -19.44 -8.51 -55.76
N ASN A 828 -20.39 -7.64 -56.14
CA ASN A 828 -20.04 -6.29 -56.59
C ASN A 828 -19.52 -5.43 -55.42
N ILE A 829 -18.61 -4.49 -55.71
CA ILE A 829 -18.12 -3.48 -54.75
C ILE A 829 -18.25 -2.10 -55.38
N ASN A 830 -19.04 -1.21 -54.80
CA ASN A 830 -19.37 0.11 -55.34
C ASN A 830 -19.84 0.03 -56.81
N GLY A 831 -20.58 -1.02 -57.18
CA GLY A 831 -21.03 -1.29 -58.55
C GLY A 831 -19.97 -1.86 -59.50
N ILE A 832 -18.76 -2.16 -59.01
CA ILE A 832 -17.69 -2.80 -59.78
C ILE A 832 -17.85 -4.32 -59.64
N ALA A 833 -18.03 -5.01 -60.77
CA ALA A 833 -18.14 -6.47 -60.79
C ALA A 833 -16.79 -7.15 -60.54
N PRO A 834 -16.79 -8.38 -59.99
CA PRO A 834 -15.58 -9.21 -59.94
C PRO A 834 -14.87 -9.24 -61.31
N GLU A 835 -13.53 -9.24 -61.28
CA GLU A 835 -12.65 -9.22 -62.46
C GLU A 835 -12.69 -7.93 -63.31
N ALA A 836 -13.60 -6.99 -63.05
CA ALA A 836 -13.57 -5.69 -63.70
C ALA A 836 -12.36 -4.85 -63.23
N ALA A 837 -11.91 -3.94 -64.08
CA ALA A 837 -10.83 -3.02 -63.75
C ALA A 837 -11.17 -2.22 -62.46
N GLY A 838 -10.24 -2.18 -61.52
CA GLY A 838 -10.41 -1.51 -60.22
C GLY A 838 -11.03 -2.37 -59.11
N TYR A 839 -11.54 -3.57 -59.42
CA TYR A 839 -12.14 -4.45 -58.41
C TYR A 839 -11.15 -4.83 -57.30
N ALA A 840 -9.91 -5.16 -57.67
CA ALA A 840 -8.90 -5.56 -56.70
C ALA A 840 -8.59 -4.46 -55.66
N GLN A 841 -8.48 -3.21 -56.12
CA GLN A 841 -8.28 -2.08 -55.22
C GLN A 841 -9.49 -1.89 -54.30
N ALA A 842 -10.70 -1.94 -54.86
CA ALA A 842 -11.94 -1.79 -54.09
C ALA A 842 -12.11 -2.89 -53.02
N ALA A 843 -11.66 -4.12 -53.31
CA ALA A 843 -11.63 -5.22 -52.36
C ALA A 843 -10.60 -5.00 -51.25
N LEU A 844 -9.38 -4.56 -51.59
CA LEU A 844 -8.33 -4.25 -50.62
C LEU A 844 -8.75 -3.13 -49.66
N ASP A 845 -9.38 -2.06 -50.16
CA ASP A 845 -9.86 -0.93 -49.34
C ASP A 845 -10.93 -1.34 -48.31
N ARG A 846 -11.61 -2.48 -48.53
CA ARG A 846 -12.63 -3.04 -47.63
C ARG A 846 -12.16 -4.32 -46.94
N SER A 847 -10.90 -4.68 -47.08
CA SER A 847 -10.34 -5.93 -46.56
C SER A 847 -9.93 -5.81 -45.11
N LYS A 848 -9.95 -6.96 -44.44
CA LYS A 848 -9.37 -7.19 -43.13
C LYS A 848 -8.39 -8.35 -43.24
N VAL A 849 -7.24 -8.21 -42.60
CA VAL A 849 -6.26 -9.29 -42.42
C VAL A 849 -6.87 -10.35 -41.50
N ILE A 850 -6.66 -11.63 -41.82
CA ILE A 850 -7.00 -12.74 -40.91
C ILE A 850 -5.71 -13.27 -40.27
N PHE A 851 -4.78 -13.76 -41.09
CA PHE A 851 -3.42 -14.13 -40.72
C PHE A 851 -2.63 -14.59 -41.95
N SER A 852 -1.31 -14.62 -41.80
CA SER A 852 -0.37 -15.33 -42.67
C SER A 852 -0.14 -16.76 -42.18
N ALA A 853 -0.11 -17.70 -43.13
CA ALA A 853 0.22 -19.09 -42.86
C ALA A 853 1.68 -19.37 -43.25
N ILE A 854 2.52 -19.54 -42.24
CA ILE A 854 3.96 -19.73 -42.42
C ILE A 854 4.34 -21.16 -42.79
N THR A 855 5.52 -21.27 -43.40
CA THR A 855 6.18 -22.56 -43.67
C THR A 855 7.28 -22.82 -42.64
N ASN A 856 7.96 -23.98 -42.72
CA ASN A 856 9.11 -24.31 -41.85
C ASN A 856 8.95 -23.97 -40.35
N LEU A 857 8.19 -24.76 -39.59
CA LEU A 857 7.86 -24.39 -38.20
C LEU A 857 9.03 -24.64 -37.22
N PRO A 858 9.34 -23.68 -36.32
CA PRO A 858 10.38 -23.88 -35.33
C PRO A 858 9.95 -24.91 -34.28
N ASN A 859 10.93 -25.53 -33.62
CA ASN A 859 10.66 -26.50 -32.55
C ASN A 859 9.78 -25.90 -31.45
N GLY A 860 8.79 -26.68 -31.01
CA GLY A 860 7.86 -26.31 -29.95
C GLY A 860 6.72 -25.39 -30.39
N PHE A 861 6.72 -24.87 -31.63
CA PHE A 861 5.60 -24.09 -32.15
C PHE A 861 4.56 -25.01 -32.82
N ASN A 862 3.31 -24.88 -32.41
CA ASN A 862 2.20 -25.62 -32.99
C ASN A 862 1.26 -24.66 -33.72
N ILE A 863 1.22 -24.77 -35.04
CA ILE A 863 0.35 -23.97 -35.89
C ILE A 863 -1.12 -24.44 -35.87
N ASN A 864 -1.38 -25.65 -35.39
CA ASN A 864 -2.72 -26.23 -35.42
C ASN A 864 -3.68 -25.42 -34.54
N ASN A 865 -4.81 -25.04 -35.14
CA ASN A 865 -5.86 -24.27 -34.49
C ASN A 865 -5.46 -22.86 -34.04
N LEU A 866 -4.51 -22.21 -34.72
CA LEU A 866 -4.40 -20.75 -34.61
C LEU A 866 -5.73 -20.13 -35.04
N THR A 867 -6.23 -19.20 -34.22
CA THR A 867 -7.54 -18.57 -34.43
C THR A 867 -7.41 -17.07 -34.51
N HIS A 868 -8.27 -16.47 -35.33
CA HIS A 868 -8.48 -15.03 -35.38
C HIS A 868 -9.98 -14.73 -35.28
N LEU A 869 -10.35 -13.74 -34.46
CA LEU A 869 -11.73 -13.31 -34.28
C LEU A 869 -11.89 -11.90 -34.85
N LEU A 870 -12.83 -11.75 -35.79
CA LEU A 870 -13.08 -10.51 -36.52
C LEU A 870 -14.51 -10.04 -36.31
N GLU A 871 -14.70 -8.74 -36.10
CA GLU A 871 -16.03 -8.14 -36.01
C GLU A 871 -16.49 -7.50 -37.33
N PHE A 872 -17.75 -7.67 -37.67
CA PHE A 872 -18.43 -7.10 -38.84
C PHE A 872 -19.77 -6.47 -38.45
N ASN A 873 -20.31 -5.61 -39.32
CA ASN A 873 -21.69 -5.17 -39.17
C ASN A 873 -22.64 -6.33 -39.53
N SER A 874 -23.74 -6.47 -38.78
CA SER A 874 -24.77 -7.46 -39.08
C SER A 874 -25.34 -7.24 -40.49
N GLY A 875 -25.48 -8.34 -41.25
CA GLY A 875 -25.93 -8.33 -42.63
C GLY A 875 -24.82 -8.12 -43.66
N ASN A 876 -23.55 -7.98 -43.26
CA ASN A 876 -22.44 -7.90 -44.22
C ASN A 876 -22.30 -9.19 -45.04
N ASN A 877 -22.05 -9.04 -46.33
CA ASN A 877 -21.67 -10.12 -47.23
C ASN A 877 -20.15 -10.18 -47.28
N LEU A 878 -19.59 -11.32 -46.89
CA LEU A 878 -18.17 -11.59 -46.76
C LEU A 878 -17.69 -12.43 -47.93
N ARG A 879 -16.58 -12.01 -48.53
CA ARG A 879 -15.84 -12.76 -49.55
C ARG A 879 -14.37 -12.79 -49.13
N PHE A 880 -13.64 -13.82 -49.53
CA PHE A 880 -12.27 -14.05 -49.08
C PHE A 880 -11.27 -13.86 -50.22
N LEU A 881 -10.05 -13.49 -49.86
CA LEU A 881 -8.92 -13.41 -50.77
C LEU A 881 -7.69 -14.07 -50.14
N LEU A 882 -6.77 -14.52 -50.98
CA LEU A 882 -5.48 -15.02 -50.58
C LEU A 882 -4.40 -14.22 -51.32
N VAL A 883 -3.50 -13.56 -50.59
CA VAL A 883 -2.32 -12.92 -51.19
C VAL A 883 -1.20 -13.94 -51.23
N LYS A 884 -0.73 -14.26 -52.43
CA LYS A 884 0.34 -15.25 -52.63
C LYS A 884 1.68 -14.67 -52.22
N ASN A 885 2.40 -15.39 -51.36
CA ASN A 885 3.78 -15.06 -50.97
C ASN A 885 4.00 -13.58 -50.60
N GLY A 886 3.01 -12.96 -49.96
CA GLY A 886 2.94 -11.53 -49.69
C GLY A 886 1.79 -11.18 -48.76
N THR A 887 1.59 -9.89 -48.50
CA THR A 887 0.56 -9.38 -47.59
C THR A 887 -0.33 -8.35 -48.28
N ILE A 888 -1.52 -8.10 -47.73
CA ILE A 888 -2.44 -7.05 -48.17
C ILE A 888 -1.71 -5.71 -48.14
N ASP A 889 -0.93 -5.46 -47.10
CA ASP A 889 -0.12 -4.26 -46.94
C ASP A 889 0.92 -4.11 -48.06
N SER A 890 1.61 -5.19 -48.43
CA SER A 890 2.59 -5.14 -49.51
C SER A 890 1.94 -4.92 -50.88
N VAL A 891 0.71 -5.42 -51.11
CA VAL A 891 -0.03 -5.12 -52.35
C VAL A 891 -0.48 -3.66 -52.38
N GLN A 892 -1.07 -3.15 -51.29
CA GLN A 892 -1.52 -1.76 -51.20
C GLN A 892 -0.37 -0.76 -51.36
N ASN A 893 0.85 -1.14 -50.96
CA ASN A 893 2.06 -0.33 -51.14
C ASN A 893 2.75 -0.54 -52.50
N GLY A 894 2.20 -1.36 -53.39
CA GLY A 894 2.75 -1.63 -54.73
C GLY A 894 4.02 -2.47 -54.74
N ILE A 895 4.32 -3.17 -53.64
CA ILE A 895 5.48 -4.06 -53.50
C ILE A 895 5.14 -5.44 -54.07
N THR A 896 3.96 -5.96 -53.74
CA THR A 896 3.42 -7.21 -54.31
C THR A 896 2.47 -6.87 -55.47
N PRO A 897 2.64 -7.49 -56.65
CA PRO A 897 1.73 -7.30 -57.78
C PRO A 897 0.30 -7.68 -57.43
N THR A 898 -0.69 -6.91 -57.92
CA THR A 898 -2.11 -7.25 -57.75
C THR A 898 -2.50 -8.58 -58.40
N THR A 899 -1.69 -9.12 -59.32
CA THR A 899 -1.87 -10.44 -59.93
C THR A 899 -1.63 -11.60 -58.95
N ASP A 900 -0.99 -11.34 -57.81
CA ASP A 900 -0.77 -12.32 -56.75
C ASP A 900 -1.93 -12.39 -55.75
N ILE A 901 -2.98 -11.57 -55.94
CA ILE A 901 -4.25 -11.74 -55.23
C ILE A 901 -5.07 -12.82 -55.91
N LEU A 902 -5.39 -13.87 -55.15
CA LEU A 902 -6.38 -14.86 -55.52
C LEU A 902 -7.71 -14.54 -54.84
N PHE A 903 -8.70 -14.12 -55.62
CA PHE A 903 -10.08 -14.06 -55.14
C PHE A 903 -10.66 -15.47 -55.05
N SER A 904 -11.57 -15.68 -54.10
CA SER A 904 -12.32 -16.94 -54.02
C SER A 904 -13.12 -17.19 -55.30
N ASP A 905 -13.07 -18.41 -55.80
CA ASP A 905 -13.92 -18.95 -56.87
C ASP A 905 -13.81 -20.48 -56.86
N LEU A 906 -14.74 -21.17 -57.53
CA LEU A 906 -14.82 -22.65 -57.53
C LEU A 906 -13.57 -23.34 -58.08
N SER A 907 -12.77 -22.66 -58.89
CA SER A 907 -11.52 -23.18 -59.42
C SER A 907 -10.34 -22.99 -58.48
N ARG A 908 -10.42 -22.16 -57.43
CA ARG A 908 -9.33 -21.82 -56.49
C ARG A 908 -9.65 -22.16 -55.03
N GLN A 909 -10.93 -22.21 -54.67
CA GLN A 909 -11.40 -22.52 -53.33
C GLN A 909 -12.50 -23.59 -53.37
N LYS A 910 -12.42 -24.56 -52.44
CA LYS A 910 -13.45 -25.54 -52.15
C LYS A 910 -14.08 -25.23 -50.81
N ILE A 911 -15.40 -25.05 -50.78
CA ILE A 911 -16.17 -24.79 -49.57
C ILE A 911 -16.93 -26.04 -49.15
N THR A 912 -16.78 -26.45 -47.90
CA THR A 912 -17.53 -27.57 -47.30
C THR A 912 -18.36 -27.07 -46.13
N ASP A 913 -19.66 -27.35 -46.13
CA ASP A 913 -20.54 -27.08 -44.98
C ASP A 913 -20.24 -28.09 -43.87
N LEU A 914 -20.00 -27.59 -42.65
CA LEU A 914 -19.67 -28.39 -41.48
C LEU A 914 -20.89 -28.55 -40.53
N GLY A 915 -22.02 -27.91 -40.84
CA GLY A 915 -23.17 -27.79 -39.95
C GLY A 915 -22.98 -26.71 -38.87
N ALA A 916 -24.06 -26.41 -38.13
CA ALA A 916 -24.07 -25.40 -37.04
C ALA A 916 -23.46 -24.04 -37.44
N ASP A 917 -23.83 -23.55 -38.63
CA ASP A 917 -23.33 -22.30 -39.22
C ASP A 917 -21.79 -22.24 -39.41
N GLY A 918 -21.13 -23.41 -39.50
CA GLY A 918 -19.69 -23.54 -39.76
C GLY A 918 -19.37 -24.00 -41.18
N PHE A 919 -18.29 -23.48 -41.75
CA PHE A 919 -17.80 -23.86 -43.09
C PHE A 919 -16.29 -24.09 -43.07
N SER A 920 -15.81 -25.04 -43.87
CA SER A 920 -14.40 -25.19 -44.19
C SER A 920 -14.10 -24.55 -45.54
N LEU A 921 -13.08 -23.69 -45.59
CA LEU A 921 -12.57 -23.05 -46.80
C LEU A 921 -11.19 -23.64 -47.11
N ALA A 922 -11.13 -24.46 -48.15
CA ALA A 922 -9.93 -25.15 -48.59
C ALA A 922 -9.41 -24.51 -49.88
N TRP A 923 -8.20 -23.97 -49.87
CA TRP A 923 -7.61 -23.19 -50.96
C TRP A 923 -6.52 -23.96 -51.70
N LYS A 924 -6.36 -23.63 -52.97
CA LYS A 924 -5.12 -23.87 -53.69
C LYS A 924 -4.53 -22.57 -54.25
N ASP A 925 -3.22 -22.42 -54.13
CA ASP A 925 -2.47 -21.23 -54.55
C ASP A 925 -1.71 -21.41 -55.87
N GLY A 926 -1.66 -22.66 -56.35
CA GLY A 926 -0.98 -23.06 -57.58
C GLY A 926 0.54 -23.24 -57.46
N SER A 927 1.10 -23.30 -56.26
CA SER A 927 2.56 -23.39 -56.02
C SER A 927 3.16 -24.79 -56.26
N ASN A 928 2.34 -25.83 -56.24
CA ASN A 928 2.73 -27.22 -56.09
C ASN A 928 1.96 -28.16 -57.07
N ASN A 929 1.27 -27.58 -58.07
CA ASN A 929 0.53 -28.28 -59.15
C ASN A 929 -0.42 -29.40 -58.67
N ASN A 930 -0.82 -29.37 -57.40
CA ASN A 930 -1.78 -30.31 -56.82
C ASN A 930 -3.23 -29.86 -57.16
N THR A 931 -4.18 -30.77 -56.98
CA THR A 931 -5.62 -30.49 -57.19
C THR A 931 -6.44 -30.70 -55.92
N ASP A 932 -5.77 -30.87 -54.77
CA ASP A 932 -6.37 -31.35 -53.52
C ASP A 932 -6.90 -30.24 -52.60
N PHE A 933 -6.67 -28.96 -52.92
CA PHE A 933 -7.10 -27.77 -52.15
C PHE A 933 -6.54 -27.73 -50.73
N LYS A 934 -5.30 -28.19 -50.54
CA LYS A 934 -4.67 -28.31 -49.22
C LYS A 934 -3.63 -27.24 -48.92
N ASP A 935 -3.42 -26.28 -49.82
CA ASP A 935 -2.37 -25.27 -49.66
C ASP A 935 -2.64 -24.41 -48.42
N LEU A 936 -3.92 -24.08 -48.18
CA LEU A 936 -4.41 -23.46 -46.94
C LEU A 936 -5.85 -23.92 -46.67
N VAL A 937 -6.13 -24.48 -45.49
CA VAL A 937 -7.47 -24.86 -45.07
C VAL A 937 -7.80 -24.16 -43.75
N VAL A 938 -8.92 -23.45 -43.75
CA VAL A 938 -9.45 -22.81 -42.55
C VAL A 938 -10.89 -23.23 -42.29
N ASN A 939 -11.28 -23.24 -41.02
CA ASN A 939 -12.68 -23.32 -40.63
C ASN A 939 -13.17 -21.93 -40.22
N ILE A 940 -14.31 -21.52 -40.76
CA ILE A 940 -15.00 -20.29 -40.40
C ILE A 940 -16.30 -20.63 -39.69
N LYS A 941 -16.64 -19.88 -38.66
CA LYS A 941 -17.96 -19.92 -38.05
C LYS A 941 -18.27 -18.57 -37.42
N SER A 942 -19.54 -18.26 -37.29
CA SER A 942 -19.92 -17.14 -36.44
C SER A 942 -19.81 -17.50 -34.95
N THR A 943 -19.48 -16.54 -34.10
CA THR A 943 -19.31 -16.77 -32.66
C THR A 943 -19.88 -15.65 -31.80
N ASN A 944 -20.25 -15.99 -30.56
CA ASN A 944 -20.60 -15.04 -29.50
C ASN A 944 -19.40 -14.71 -28.58
N ASP A 945 -18.24 -15.34 -28.81
CA ASP A 945 -17.04 -15.10 -28.01
C ASP A 945 -16.63 -13.62 -28.08
N SER A 946 -16.12 -13.09 -26.97
CA SER A 946 -15.51 -11.75 -26.94
C SER A 946 -14.25 -11.71 -27.81
N LEU A 947 -13.95 -10.54 -28.39
CA LEU A 947 -12.64 -10.35 -29.02
C LEU A 947 -11.55 -10.50 -27.95
N PRO A 948 -10.46 -11.23 -28.21
CA PRO A 948 -9.36 -11.31 -27.26
C PRO A 948 -8.77 -9.92 -26.99
N LEU A 949 -8.26 -9.71 -25.77
CA LEU A 949 -7.60 -8.46 -25.41
C LEU A 949 -6.45 -8.17 -26.39
N GLY A 950 -6.29 -6.90 -26.79
CA GLY A 950 -5.23 -6.45 -27.70
C GLY A 950 -5.55 -6.57 -29.19
N THR A 951 -6.61 -7.25 -29.63
CA THR A 951 -6.80 -7.59 -31.05
C THR A 951 -7.59 -6.58 -31.89
N ASN A 952 -8.02 -5.44 -31.31
CA ASN A 952 -8.92 -4.49 -31.98
C ASN A 952 -8.40 -3.95 -33.31
N LEU A 953 -7.08 -3.82 -33.47
CA LEU A 953 -6.42 -3.35 -34.70
C LEU A 953 -5.84 -4.47 -35.58
N GLN A 954 -5.82 -5.73 -35.12
CA GLN A 954 -5.16 -6.82 -35.85
C GLN A 954 -5.83 -7.23 -37.17
N GLY A 955 -7.04 -6.72 -37.44
CA GLY A 955 -7.69 -6.86 -38.74
C GLY A 955 -7.52 -5.65 -39.66
N THR A 956 -6.76 -4.62 -39.29
CA THR A 956 -6.55 -3.40 -40.09
C THR A 956 -5.18 -3.41 -40.79
N GLN A 957 -4.95 -2.48 -41.71
CA GLN A 957 -3.65 -2.28 -42.36
C GLN A 957 -2.55 -2.00 -41.32
N GLN A 958 -1.38 -2.64 -41.44
CA GLN A 958 -0.26 -2.54 -40.49
C GLN A 958 -0.68 -2.78 -39.03
N GLY A 959 -1.60 -3.75 -38.85
CA GLY A 959 -2.32 -4.02 -37.62
C GLY A 959 -1.60 -4.95 -36.64
N GLU A 960 -0.34 -5.30 -36.87
CA GLU A 960 0.46 -6.24 -36.06
C GLU A 960 0.85 -5.65 -34.70
N VAL A 961 -0.13 -5.23 -33.92
CA VAL A 961 0.00 -4.50 -32.67
C VAL A 961 -0.94 -5.05 -31.59
N LEU A 962 -0.68 -4.67 -30.35
CA LEU A 962 -1.60 -4.87 -29.22
C LEU A 962 -2.32 -3.54 -28.94
N ASP A 963 -3.62 -3.47 -29.19
CA ASP A 963 -4.44 -2.30 -28.88
C ASP A 963 -5.11 -2.42 -27.51
N LEU A 964 -4.58 -1.68 -26.53
CA LEU A 964 -5.07 -1.63 -25.15
C LEU A 964 -5.72 -0.29 -24.80
N ARG A 965 -6.02 0.57 -25.80
CA ARG A 965 -6.61 1.90 -25.56
C ARG A 965 -7.92 1.88 -24.78
N GLY A 966 -8.70 0.81 -24.92
CA GLY A 966 -9.97 0.62 -24.21
C GLY A 966 -9.84 0.09 -22.78
N ILE A 967 -8.62 -0.16 -22.30
CA ILE A 967 -8.35 -0.75 -20.98
C ILE A 967 -7.75 0.32 -20.08
N THR A 968 -8.32 0.55 -18.89
CA THR A 968 -7.83 1.57 -17.95
C THR A 968 -6.76 1.03 -17.00
N ASN A 969 -6.84 -0.24 -16.63
CA ASN A 969 -5.89 -0.89 -15.72
C ASN A 969 -4.65 -1.38 -16.48
N ASP A 970 -3.62 -1.74 -15.72
CA ASP A 970 -2.50 -2.49 -16.25
C ASP A 970 -2.94 -3.87 -16.75
N VAL A 971 -2.23 -4.35 -17.77
CA VAL A 971 -2.48 -5.63 -18.42
C VAL A 971 -1.27 -6.52 -18.25
N LYS A 972 -1.46 -7.66 -17.59
CA LYS A 972 -0.46 -8.71 -17.53
C LYS A 972 -0.29 -9.36 -18.90
N ALA A 973 0.95 -9.56 -19.30
CA ALA A 973 1.35 -10.17 -20.56
C ALA A 973 2.30 -11.35 -20.32
N ASP A 974 1.87 -12.54 -20.73
CA ASP A 974 2.69 -13.73 -20.74
C ASP A 974 3.08 -14.09 -22.18
N PHE A 975 4.38 -14.13 -22.46
CA PHE A 975 4.93 -14.37 -23.79
C PHE A 975 5.42 -15.81 -23.92
N VAL A 976 5.09 -16.45 -25.04
CA VAL A 976 5.73 -17.69 -25.52
C VAL A 976 6.50 -17.37 -26.78
N VAL A 977 7.77 -17.71 -26.80
CA VAL A 977 8.72 -17.36 -27.86
C VAL A 977 9.32 -18.63 -28.45
N ASN A 978 9.22 -18.80 -29.77
CA ASN A 978 9.83 -19.88 -30.53
C ASN A 978 10.79 -19.29 -31.56
N ARG A 979 11.88 -19.99 -31.88
CA ARG A 979 12.91 -19.41 -32.75
C ARG A 979 13.59 -20.40 -33.67
N GLU A 980 13.70 -20.04 -34.95
CA GLU A 980 14.57 -20.70 -35.93
C GLU A 980 15.35 -19.65 -36.71
N ALA A 981 16.55 -19.28 -36.27
CA ALA A 981 17.43 -18.46 -37.11
C ALA A 981 18.90 -18.62 -36.74
N ALA A 982 19.78 -18.22 -37.64
CA ALA A 982 21.21 -18.12 -37.33
C ALA A 982 21.54 -16.92 -36.42
N PHE A 983 20.82 -15.80 -36.53
CA PHE A 983 21.11 -14.59 -35.77
C PHE A 983 20.57 -14.64 -34.35
N ASN A 984 21.27 -14.02 -33.40
CA ASN A 984 20.80 -13.90 -32.02
C ASN A 984 19.80 -12.74 -31.89
N ASN A 985 18.53 -13.00 -32.17
CA ASN A 985 17.51 -11.96 -32.24
C ASN A 985 16.98 -11.55 -30.86
N PHE A 986 16.52 -10.31 -30.79
CA PHE A 986 15.88 -9.69 -29.63
C PHE A 986 14.56 -9.08 -30.06
N VAL A 987 13.46 -9.47 -29.42
CA VAL A 987 12.15 -8.83 -29.63
C VAL A 987 11.74 -8.05 -28.39
N GLY A 988 11.16 -6.88 -28.61
CA GLY A 988 10.51 -6.07 -27.59
C GLY A 988 9.28 -5.38 -28.14
N PHE A 989 8.64 -4.58 -27.30
CA PHE A 989 7.46 -3.78 -27.65
C PHE A 989 7.68 -2.32 -27.29
N TYR A 990 7.09 -1.41 -28.06
CA TYR A 990 7.14 0.03 -27.80
C TYR A 990 5.76 0.67 -27.93
N LYS A 991 5.56 1.74 -27.17
CA LYS A 991 4.30 2.47 -27.17
C LYS A 991 4.19 3.34 -28.43
N VAL A 992 3.02 3.29 -29.08
CA VAL A 992 2.63 4.21 -30.15
C VAL A 992 1.36 4.95 -29.74
N ALA A 993 1.26 6.20 -30.17
CA ALA A 993 0.20 7.13 -29.80
C ALA A 993 -1.04 7.00 -30.71
N ASP A 994 -0.89 6.47 -31.93
CA ASP A 994 -2.01 6.22 -32.84
C ASP A 994 -1.83 4.94 -33.67
N ALA A 995 -2.91 4.52 -34.35
CA ALA A 995 -2.94 3.31 -35.17
C ALA A 995 -2.04 3.38 -36.43
N ASN A 996 -1.46 4.54 -36.73
CA ASN A 996 -0.53 4.73 -37.85
C ASN A 996 0.93 4.69 -37.38
N GLY A 997 1.18 4.25 -36.15
CA GLY A 997 2.53 4.13 -35.58
C GLY A 997 3.15 5.45 -35.14
N GLY A 998 2.38 6.52 -34.96
CA GLY A 998 2.93 7.79 -34.47
C GLY A 998 3.55 7.64 -33.07
N ILE A 999 4.68 8.30 -32.83
CA ILE A 999 5.33 8.35 -31.52
C ILE A 999 5.28 9.80 -31.01
N ASP A 1000 4.73 9.97 -29.81
CA ASP A 1000 4.74 11.19 -29.01
C ASP A 1000 5.80 10.99 -27.90
N VAL A 1001 6.93 11.70 -27.99
CA VAL A 1001 8.07 11.51 -27.08
C VAL A 1001 8.01 12.40 -25.85
N ASP A 1002 7.23 13.48 -25.89
CA ASP A 1002 7.10 14.45 -24.78
C ASP A 1002 5.75 14.38 -24.05
N GLY A 1003 4.81 13.58 -24.56
CA GLY A 1003 3.50 13.35 -23.97
C GLY A 1003 2.54 14.52 -24.13
N ASN A 1004 2.79 15.44 -25.08
CA ASN A 1004 1.97 16.63 -25.28
C ASN A 1004 0.69 16.37 -26.12
N GLY A 1005 0.51 15.15 -26.64
CA GLY A 1005 -0.62 14.76 -27.50
C GLY A 1005 -0.41 15.00 -28.99
N THR A 1006 0.78 15.43 -29.40
CA THR A 1006 1.20 15.65 -30.79
C THR A 1006 2.18 14.55 -31.20
N ILE A 1007 2.07 14.08 -32.45
CA ILE A 1007 3.01 13.08 -32.98
C ILE A 1007 4.31 13.77 -33.40
N ASP A 1008 5.42 13.39 -32.77
CA ASP A 1008 6.77 13.89 -33.08
C ASP A 1008 7.43 13.11 -34.22
N PHE A 1009 7.20 11.80 -34.27
CA PHE A 1009 7.79 10.91 -35.27
C PHE A 1009 6.73 10.00 -35.91
N ARG A 1010 6.74 9.94 -37.24
CA ARG A 1010 5.97 8.99 -38.05
C ARG A 1010 6.89 7.90 -38.61
N PRO A 1011 6.37 6.68 -38.86
CA PRO A 1011 7.14 5.66 -39.58
C PRO A 1011 7.70 6.21 -40.89
N GLY A 1012 9.03 6.16 -41.03
CA GLY A 1012 9.78 6.70 -42.17
C GLY A 1012 10.52 8.01 -41.89
N ASP A 1013 10.22 8.69 -40.80
CA ASP A 1013 10.99 9.87 -40.37
C ASP A 1013 12.40 9.48 -39.93
N SER A 1014 13.36 10.38 -40.19
CA SER A 1014 14.71 10.23 -39.66
C SER A 1014 14.67 10.31 -38.13
N GLY A 1015 15.13 9.27 -37.44
CA GLY A 1015 15.07 9.18 -35.98
C GLY A 1015 13.94 8.30 -35.44
N TYR A 1016 13.02 7.81 -36.28
CA TYR A 1016 11.88 6.98 -35.83
C TYR A 1016 12.34 5.74 -35.05
N ALA A 1017 13.34 5.02 -35.56
CA ALA A 1017 13.86 3.82 -34.89
C ALA A 1017 14.43 4.13 -33.49
N GLN A 1018 15.15 5.24 -33.35
CA GLN A 1018 15.68 5.70 -32.07
C GLN A 1018 14.54 6.08 -31.11
N ALA A 1019 13.52 6.79 -31.61
CA ALA A 1019 12.35 7.16 -30.82
C ALA A 1019 11.58 5.92 -30.34
N ALA A 1020 11.35 4.94 -31.23
CA ALA A 1020 10.68 3.69 -30.91
C ALA A 1020 11.43 2.89 -29.82
N ILE A 1021 12.74 2.73 -29.97
CA ILE A 1021 13.57 2.00 -29.01
C ILE A 1021 13.73 2.75 -27.67
N LYS A 1022 13.72 4.09 -27.70
CA LYS A 1022 13.67 4.92 -26.49
C LYS A 1022 12.35 4.76 -25.74
N ASN A 1023 11.23 4.67 -26.46
CA ASN A 1023 9.87 4.48 -25.93
C ASN A 1023 9.45 3.00 -25.77
N ARG A 1024 10.42 2.08 -25.74
CA ARG A 1024 10.14 0.66 -25.51
C ARG A 1024 9.66 0.40 -24.08
N VAL A 1025 8.92 -0.70 -23.90
CA VAL A 1025 8.58 -1.22 -22.59
C VAL A 1025 9.81 -1.93 -22.00
N ALA A 1026 10.42 -1.34 -20.98
CA ALA A 1026 11.59 -1.91 -20.32
C ALA A 1026 11.23 -3.24 -19.62
N GLY A 1027 12.10 -4.24 -19.71
CA GLY A 1027 11.92 -5.54 -19.07
C GLY A 1027 11.14 -6.59 -19.88
N ILE A 1028 10.60 -6.21 -21.05
CA ILE A 1028 10.09 -7.15 -22.06
C ILE A 1028 11.21 -7.41 -23.07
N ASP A 1029 12.16 -8.23 -22.63
CA ASP A 1029 13.36 -8.54 -23.39
C ASP A 1029 13.36 -9.99 -23.88
N LEU A 1030 12.72 -10.23 -25.03
CA LEU A 1030 12.43 -11.59 -25.51
C LEU A 1030 13.61 -12.14 -26.33
N ARG A 1031 14.32 -13.13 -25.76
CA ARG A 1031 15.46 -13.82 -26.38
C ARG A 1031 15.44 -15.30 -26.05
N VAL A 1032 15.67 -16.15 -27.06
CA VAL A 1032 15.85 -17.59 -26.88
C VAL A 1032 16.92 -18.10 -27.85
N ASP A 1033 17.53 -19.24 -27.55
CA ASP A 1033 18.52 -19.86 -28.44
C ASP A 1033 17.87 -20.35 -29.75
N ASN A 1034 18.68 -20.58 -30.78
CA ASN A 1034 18.20 -21.18 -32.02
C ASN A 1034 17.53 -22.53 -31.75
N GLN A 1035 16.36 -22.77 -32.35
CA GLN A 1035 15.53 -23.97 -32.18
C GLN A 1035 14.99 -24.18 -30.75
N ALA A 1036 15.02 -23.14 -29.89
CA ALA A 1036 14.50 -23.19 -28.54
C ALA A 1036 13.09 -22.59 -28.41
N THR A 1037 12.44 -22.93 -27.30
CA THR A 1037 11.18 -22.31 -26.83
C THR A 1037 11.42 -21.68 -25.46
N GLY A 1038 10.92 -20.47 -25.23
CA GLY A 1038 11.00 -19.79 -23.94
C GLY A 1038 9.67 -19.15 -23.55
N THR A 1039 9.41 -19.08 -22.25
CA THR A 1039 8.23 -18.43 -21.70
C THR A 1039 8.65 -17.30 -20.77
N PHE A 1040 8.04 -16.13 -20.93
CA PHE A 1040 8.29 -14.94 -20.12
C PHE A 1040 6.96 -14.52 -19.50
N THR A 1041 6.79 -14.79 -18.20
CA THR A 1041 5.55 -14.50 -17.49
C THR A 1041 5.64 -13.18 -16.72
N ASP A 1042 4.47 -12.71 -16.28
CA ASP A 1042 4.34 -11.62 -15.31
C ASP A 1042 4.98 -10.32 -15.81
N LYS A 1043 4.91 -10.10 -17.13
CA LYS A 1043 5.23 -8.79 -17.72
C LYS A 1043 3.99 -7.90 -17.66
N THR A 1044 4.21 -6.60 -17.67
CA THR A 1044 3.12 -5.62 -17.58
C THR A 1044 3.17 -4.69 -18.77
N LEU A 1045 2.00 -4.48 -19.38
CA LEU A 1045 1.73 -3.45 -20.36
C LEU A 1045 0.73 -2.47 -19.74
N THR A 1046 0.98 -1.18 -19.86
CA THR A 1046 0.05 -0.17 -19.34
C THR A 1046 -1.21 -0.08 -20.20
N GLY A 1047 -2.37 0.00 -19.56
CA GLY A 1047 -3.64 0.31 -20.22
C GLY A 1047 -3.60 1.65 -20.98
N GLY A 1048 -4.59 1.89 -21.82
CA GLY A 1048 -4.80 3.17 -22.50
C GLY A 1048 -3.84 3.42 -23.67
N SER A 1049 -3.07 2.42 -24.11
CA SER A 1049 -1.99 2.57 -25.09
C SER A 1049 -2.04 1.50 -26.19
N ILE A 1050 -1.36 1.76 -27.31
CA ILE A 1050 -1.08 0.73 -28.34
C ILE A 1050 0.39 0.32 -28.22
N PHE A 1051 0.68 -0.98 -28.31
CA PHE A 1051 2.04 -1.50 -28.29
C PHE A 1051 2.37 -2.21 -29.60
N ALA A 1052 3.41 -1.74 -30.28
CA ALA A 1052 3.91 -2.35 -31.50
C ALA A 1052 5.17 -3.18 -31.21
N PRO A 1053 5.33 -4.37 -31.81
CA PRO A 1053 6.53 -5.16 -31.69
C PRO A 1053 7.67 -4.60 -32.56
N PHE A 1054 8.90 -4.90 -32.18
CA PHE A 1054 10.10 -4.69 -32.98
C PHE A 1054 11.09 -5.85 -32.78
N ILE A 1055 12.00 -6.04 -33.74
CA ILE A 1055 13.10 -6.99 -33.64
C ILE A 1055 14.44 -6.25 -33.84
N LEU A 1056 15.42 -6.52 -32.97
CA LEU A 1056 16.82 -6.20 -33.19
C LEU A 1056 17.59 -7.48 -33.48
N THR A 1057 18.35 -7.47 -34.57
CA THR A 1057 18.91 -8.72 -35.09
C THR A 1057 20.37 -8.91 -34.68
N ASN A 1058 20.81 -10.16 -34.62
CA ASN A 1058 22.19 -10.57 -34.42
C ASN A 1058 22.94 -9.94 -33.20
N GLY A 1059 22.31 -9.94 -32.03
CA GLY A 1059 22.93 -9.49 -30.78
C GLY A 1059 23.04 -7.97 -30.63
N ARG A 1060 22.40 -7.21 -31.51
CA ARG A 1060 22.33 -5.73 -31.45
C ARG A 1060 21.72 -5.28 -30.12
N THR A 1061 22.35 -4.30 -29.48
CA THR A 1061 21.88 -3.73 -28.23
C THR A 1061 21.01 -2.50 -28.44
N ILE A 1062 20.20 -2.18 -27.44
CA ILE A 1062 19.43 -0.93 -27.36
C ILE A 1062 20.33 0.28 -27.61
N ASP A 1063 21.47 0.35 -26.91
CA ASP A 1063 22.40 1.47 -27.01
C ASP A 1063 22.97 1.64 -28.41
N GLN A 1064 23.20 0.56 -29.14
CA GLN A 1064 23.67 0.65 -30.53
C GLN A 1064 22.63 1.31 -31.43
N VAL A 1065 21.34 1.01 -31.24
CA VAL A 1065 20.26 1.66 -32.00
C VAL A 1065 20.14 3.13 -31.60
N LEU A 1066 20.18 3.44 -30.30
CA LEU A 1066 20.14 4.83 -29.80
C LEU A 1066 21.32 5.68 -30.33
N ASN A 1067 22.48 5.06 -30.56
CA ASN A 1067 23.65 5.69 -31.19
C ASN A 1067 23.59 5.74 -32.74
N GLY A 1068 22.44 5.42 -33.34
CA GLY A 1068 22.20 5.55 -34.78
C GLY A 1068 22.57 4.33 -35.62
N GLN A 1069 22.84 3.18 -35.03
CA GLN A 1069 23.12 1.94 -35.77
C GLN A 1069 21.82 1.16 -36.02
N VAL A 1070 21.00 1.66 -36.96
CA VAL A 1070 19.59 1.25 -37.16
C VAL A 1070 19.35 0.18 -38.22
N ASP A 1071 20.35 -0.17 -39.06
CA ASP A 1071 20.18 -1.03 -40.26
C ASP A 1071 19.75 -2.49 -39.99
N GLN A 1072 19.48 -2.84 -38.72
CA GLN A 1072 19.15 -4.18 -38.22
C GLN A 1072 18.04 -4.14 -37.16
N ALA A 1073 17.22 -3.09 -37.19
CA ALA A 1073 15.99 -2.97 -36.42
C ALA A 1073 14.80 -2.99 -37.37
N TYR A 1074 13.82 -3.88 -37.16
CA TYR A 1074 12.60 -3.94 -37.96
C TYR A 1074 11.35 -3.82 -37.11
N PHE A 1075 10.31 -3.22 -37.68
CA PHE A 1075 9.09 -2.79 -37.01
C PHE A 1075 7.85 -3.27 -37.77
N ALA A 1076 6.69 -3.27 -37.12
CA ALA A 1076 5.41 -3.64 -37.74
C ALA A 1076 5.02 -2.67 -38.88
N TYR A 1077 5.31 -1.38 -38.70
CA TYR A 1077 4.98 -0.36 -39.69
C TYR A 1077 5.98 -0.37 -40.85
N LEU A 1078 5.51 -0.69 -42.06
CA LEU A 1078 6.31 -0.78 -43.29
C LEU A 1078 7.12 0.49 -43.55
N GLY A 1079 6.57 1.67 -43.23
CA GLY A 1079 7.25 2.95 -43.40
C GLY A 1079 8.56 3.06 -42.60
N ALA A 1080 8.67 2.37 -41.47
CA ALA A 1080 9.87 2.35 -40.63
C ALA A 1080 10.96 1.39 -41.13
N ASN A 1081 10.62 0.48 -42.05
CA ASN A 1081 11.55 -0.53 -42.57
C ASN A 1081 12.16 -0.08 -43.90
N THR A 1082 13.49 -0.18 -44.03
CA THR A 1082 14.19 0.08 -45.29
C THR A 1082 13.67 -0.84 -46.39
N GLY A 1083 13.27 -0.27 -47.53
CA GLY A 1083 12.65 -1.04 -48.63
C GLY A 1083 11.18 -1.40 -48.41
N LYS A 1084 10.57 -0.92 -47.32
CA LYS A 1084 9.15 -1.13 -46.96
C LYS A 1084 8.75 -2.60 -46.86
N VAL A 1085 9.70 -3.45 -46.51
CA VAL A 1085 9.42 -4.87 -46.32
C VAL A 1085 8.62 -5.07 -45.05
N ASP A 1086 7.64 -5.94 -45.17
CA ASP A 1086 6.84 -6.41 -44.05
C ASP A 1086 7.62 -7.51 -43.31
N HIS A 1087 8.26 -7.12 -42.21
CA HIS A 1087 9.13 -7.99 -41.40
C HIS A 1087 8.39 -8.67 -40.26
N ILE A 1088 7.14 -8.30 -39.98
CA ILE A 1088 6.37 -8.82 -38.87
C ILE A 1088 4.97 -9.15 -39.38
N ARG A 1089 4.58 -10.43 -39.34
CA ARG A 1089 3.28 -10.88 -39.83
C ARG A 1089 2.41 -11.40 -38.69
N LEU A 1090 1.10 -11.17 -38.80
CA LEU A 1090 0.12 -11.76 -37.91
C LEU A 1090 -0.13 -13.23 -38.28
N LEU A 1091 0.05 -14.16 -37.33
CA LEU A 1091 -0.20 -15.60 -37.52
C LEU A 1091 -1.54 -16.06 -36.89
N GLY A 1092 -2.16 -15.18 -36.11
CA GLY A 1092 -3.42 -15.38 -35.38
C GLY A 1092 -3.56 -14.30 -34.30
N ASN A 1093 -4.62 -14.36 -33.48
CA ASN A 1093 -4.81 -13.42 -32.38
C ASN A 1093 -3.56 -13.34 -31.47
N ASN A 1094 -2.92 -12.18 -31.41
CA ASN A 1094 -1.72 -11.93 -30.60
C ASN A 1094 -0.56 -12.91 -30.87
N VAL A 1095 -0.42 -13.40 -32.12
CA VAL A 1095 0.70 -14.23 -32.55
C VAL A 1095 1.41 -13.55 -33.71
N PHE A 1096 2.69 -13.24 -33.53
CA PHE A 1096 3.50 -12.49 -34.49
C PHE A 1096 4.69 -13.34 -34.94
N GLY A 1097 4.90 -13.47 -36.26
CA GLY A 1097 6.08 -14.09 -36.88
C GLY A 1097 6.99 -13.02 -37.46
N PHE A 1098 8.31 -13.21 -37.39
CA PHE A 1098 9.30 -12.17 -37.67
C PHE A 1098 10.36 -12.65 -38.66
N GLU A 1099 10.94 -11.70 -39.40
CA GLU A 1099 12.10 -11.86 -40.30
C GLU A 1099 13.28 -10.97 -39.87
N ASP A 1100 14.49 -11.52 -39.85
CA ASP A 1100 15.70 -10.90 -39.27
C ASP A 1100 16.73 -10.40 -40.30
N LEU A 1101 16.54 -10.73 -41.58
CA LEU A 1101 17.44 -10.36 -42.66
C LEU A 1101 16.92 -9.20 -43.51
N VAL A 1102 17.82 -8.35 -43.98
CA VAL A 1102 17.51 -7.23 -44.89
C VAL A 1102 16.75 -7.75 -46.11
N GLY A 1103 15.64 -7.09 -46.44
CA GLY A 1103 14.78 -7.52 -47.56
C GLY A 1103 13.78 -8.62 -47.20
N GLY A 1104 13.73 -9.02 -45.92
CA GLY A 1104 12.87 -10.08 -45.39
C GLY A 1104 13.41 -11.48 -45.63
N GLY A 1105 14.73 -11.65 -45.80
CA GLY A 1105 15.36 -12.98 -45.80
C GLY A 1105 14.78 -13.99 -46.77
N ASP A 1106 14.56 -15.20 -46.27
CA ASP A 1106 13.89 -16.31 -46.93
C ASP A 1106 12.36 -16.29 -46.79
N LYS A 1107 11.81 -15.34 -46.02
CA LYS A 1107 10.38 -15.01 -45.96
C LYS A 1107 9.52 -16.15 -45.40
N ASP A 1108 10.05 -16.98 -44.50
CA ASP A 1108 9.30 -18.03 -43.82
C ASP A 1108 8.75 -17.59 -42.43
N TYR A 1109 9.20 -16.44 -41.91
CA TYR A 1109 8.76 -15.74 -40.70
C TYR A 1109 8.88 -16.57 -39.41
N ASN A 1110 9.83 -17.50 -39.38
CA ASN A 1110 10.13 -18.33 -38.21
C ASN A 1110 11.35 -17.86 -37.41
N ASP A 1111 12.06 -16.81 -37.88
CA ASP A 1111 13.30 -16.31 -37.26
C ASP A 1111 13.11 -15.99 -35.78
N ILE A 1112 11.90 -15.54 -35.43
CA ILE A 1112 11.32 -15.59 -34.10
C ILE A 1112 9.78 -15.54 -34.24
N ILE A 1113 9.07 -16.25 -33.38
CA ILE A 1113 7.61 -16.22 -33.26
C ILE A 1113 7.27 -15.87 -31.82
N VAL A 1114 6.39 -14.89 -31.63
CA VAL A 1114 5.94 -14.43 -30.31
C VAL A 1114 4.43 -14.58 -30.21
N LYS A 1115 3.97 -15.39 -29.26
CA LYS A 1115 2.58 -15.46 -28.83
C LYS A 1115 2.40 -14.74 -27.50
N VAL A 1116 1.38 -13.89 -27.40
CA VAL A 1116 1.08 -13.11 -26.19
C VAL A 1116 -0.27 -13.52 -25.61
N ASN A 1117 -0.30 -13.88 -24.34
CA ASN A 1117 -1.53 -14.06 -23.58
C ASN A 1117 -1.71 -12.85 -22.65
N LEU A 1118 -2.87 -12.21 -22.71
CA LEU A 1118 -3.15 -10.96 -22.01
C LEU A 1118 -4.30 -11.13 -21.00
N SER A 1119 -4.17 -10.53 -19.82
CA SER A 1119 -5.22 -10.46 -18.81
C SER A 1119 -5.17 -9.14 -18.05
N VAL A 1120 -6.32 -8.53 -17.76
CA VAL A 1120 -6.41 -7.31 -16.95
C VAL A 1120 -5.99 -7.62 -15.51
N VAL A 1121 -5.21 -6.73 -14.89
CA VAL A 1121 -4.78 -6.81 -13.49
C VAL A 1121 -5.83 -6.19 -12.56
#